data_AF-A0A3C0K695-F1
#
_entry.id   AF-A0A3C0K695-F1
#
_cell.length_a   1.000
_cell.length_b   1.000
_cell.length_c   1.000
_cell.angle_alpha   90.00
_cell.angle_beta   90.00
_cell.angle_gamma   90.00
#
_symmetry.space_group_name_H-M   'P 1'
#
loop_
_entity.id
_entity.type
_entity.pdbx_description
1 polymer ?
#
loop_
_entity_poly.entity_id
_entity_poly.type
_entity_poly.pdbx_seq_one_letter_code
_entity_poly.pdbx_strand_id
1 'polypeptide(L)'
;MSKTDKTYKGLKSYSSQGFILLGSTIALFIILSVFSIFLIKIVVKENQISSYNLMDIRARNLSQSGLEHGIQLFKAANSPYLGPVSKNFNNGQYTITFDPSNNETGNPLPYSHYAMTNSSASINDATRNTRLFVSSYPDAFNLAFYGNRTGSPWEALSFDRVNDRVITPIDADLQAMASTTWSGWINPIGSSGWQVIFGMEDGGWDRFLIIENGGLGLSMGMTSNRWQTGASVSPNVWQHVAAIYDNGSMRFYYNGNEYTTNSNEGNHSSAGNFTIGGNQNGNHNLYGGLIDEVAVWNEALTSSEIAAIYNYGTGLNVASNSGNYTSSTNLVGYWNFNEGSGNIAYDQSGNGNNSTINGATWSSTPDPYVGSFSQSGGTINGDIYYNGNISGTNLTGTAYTSTGSGGTLHPDPLPEFPLANIAYFSSSLDTISPATGSGDSGGDDEDEVTGQIVTVTGTKGRNVSGSVFPTNEVNYLCCGMVYWWEVKVEFQPIGSNTTFFETYGENTRNSTRSWNWSIKDHIGNATQVIVKNIWIRGDFAAGSEYLTNVTIGGHNFGRMDGIGDDGTWDIEYSHDGSDGTTTCDDCVTKSYGKNQSNTTISWNFDVTDNFSLDRDISVTKIWVRGDLNGNNEKLRDVTVGGHNFGTFRSGYQDGVWREQWSGTEIIQIQNRDDDKIKISSSVNPTSAVNFTPSGAGNWWQIKVEFYQEPEPEGGGTLELTNNFNLNNTFPNGLYYGSDISMTGLTVSGSGKIYATGNINITNCTITGGIEIASNGEINISNSTLGSNVNSMANSVVLFTKGGISISGSNVRGLILNQGPDLTISGSSNVKGALYTCSTTTNISSSTVTGSVVSKYGVNLNNSTINKGSLPPTFGLSFGFEPMIIPGSYLEY
;
A
#
# COMPACT_ATOMS: atom_id res chain seq x y z
N MET A 1 -13.07 67.81 -112.61
CA MET A 1 -14.16 68.61 -113.20
C MET A 1 -15.14 68.96 -112.10
N SER A 2 -15.43 70.25 -111.92
CA SER A 2 -16.27 70.81 -110.84
C SER A 2 -17.75 70.44 -110.95
N LYS A 3 -18.45 70.38 -109.81
CA LYS A 3 -19.57 71.26 -109.38
C LYS A 3 -20.40 70.53 -108.32
N THR A 4 -20.55 71.08 -107.10
CA THR A 4 -21.68 71.94 -106.64
C THR A 4 -23.06 71.33 -106.95
N ASP A 5 -24.06 71.27 -106.08
CA ASP A 5 -24.36 71.96 -104.82
C ASP A 5 -25.68 71.35 -104.27
N LYS A 6 -26.10 71.80 -103.09
CA LYS A 6 -27.49 71.87 -102.56
C LYS A 6 -27.99 70.85 -101.51
N THR A 7 -27.76 71.26 -100.26
CA THR A 7 -28.76 71.72 -99.27
C THR A 7 -29.82 70.77 -98.67
N TYR A 8 -29.76 70.70 -97.33
CA TYR A 8 -30.84 70.62 -96.34
C TYR A 8 -31.77 69.40 -96.36
N LYS A 9 -31.33 68.29 -95.71
CA LYS A 9 -32.23 67.37 -94.97
C LYS A 9 -31.47 66.42 -94.02
N GLY A 10 -30.54 66.96 -93.24
CA GLY A 10 -29.68 66.17 -92.34
C GLY A 10 -30.01 66.22 -90.84
N LEU A 11 -31.19 66.71 -90.43
CA LEU A 11 -31.46 67.01 -89.01
C LEU A 11 -32.64 66.25 -88.38
N LYS A 12 -33.04 65.09 -88.91
CA LYS A 12 -33.97 64.17 -88.22
C LYS A 12 -33.56 62.72 -88.42
N SER A 13 -32.47 62.27 -87.79
CA SER A 13 -32.16 60.84 -87.70
C SER A 13 -31.12 60.45 -86.63
N TYR A 14 -31.11 61.07 -85.44
CA TYR A 14 -30.20 60.62 -84.37
C TYR A 14 -30.77 60.72 -82.93
N SER A 15 -32.10 60.66 -82.72
CA SER A 15 -32.65 60.80 -81.36
C SER A 15 -33.24 59.54 -80.73
N SER A 16 -33.29 58.38 -81.40
CA SER A 16 -33.85 57.14 -80.82
C SER A 16 -32.80 56.05 -80.55
N GLN A 17 -31.73 55.94 -81.33
CA GLN A 17 -30.69 54.92 -81.11
C GLN A 17 -29.80 55.24 -79.90
N GLY A 18 -29.45 56.52 -79.67
CA GLY A 18 -28.69 56.93 -78.50
C GLY A 18 -29.46 56.74 -77.18
N PHE A 19 -30.78 56.94 -77.19
CA PHE A 19 -31.63 56.78 -76.00
C PHE A 19 -31.86 55.31 -75.63
N ILE A 20 -31.93 54.41 -76.62
CA ILE A 20 -31.99 52.96 -76.39
C ILE A 20 -30.65 52.44 -75.85
N LEU A 21 -29.51 52.93 -76.37
CA LEU A 21 -28.18 52.56 -75.88
C LEU A 21 -27.93 53.09 -74.45
N LEU A 22 -28.41 54.30 -74.14
CA LEU A 22 -28.36 54.87 -72.80
C LEU A 22 -29.28 54.10 -71.84
N GLY A 23 -30.48 53.74 -72.28
CA GLY A 23 -31.44 52.96 -71.51
C GLY A 23 -30.96 51.53 -71.22
N SER A 24 -30.31 50.86 -72.19
CA SER A 24 -29.75 49.52 -72.00
C SER A 24 -28.50 49.54 -71.11
N THR A 25 -27.64 50.56 -71.23
CA THR A 25 -26.50 50.73 -70.31
C THR A 25 -26.98 51.05 -68.90
N ILE A 26 -27.96 51.93 -68.72
CA ILE A 26 -28.58 52.20 -67.40
C ILE A 26 -29.21 50.91 -66.83
N ALA A 27 -29.95 50.14 -67.63
CA ALA A 27 -30.52 48.87 -67.19
C ALA A 27 -29.44 47.85 -66.78
N LEU A 28 -28.34 47.75 -67.53
CA LEU A 28 -27.19 46.92 -67.17
C LEU A 28 -26.54 47.39 -65.86
N PHE A 29 -26.35 48.70 -65.67
CA PHE A 29 -25.81 49.26 -64.42
C PHE A 29 -26.74 49.00 -63.23
N ILE A 30 -28.06 49.09 -63.40
CA ILE A 30 -29.03 48.75 -62.36
C ILE A 30 -28.93 47.26 -62.01
N ILE A 31 -28.89 46.37 -63.01
CA ILE A 31 -28.74 44.93 -62.81
C ILE A 31 -27.44 44.61 -62.06
N LEU A 32 -26.30 45.16 -62.51
CA LEU A 32 -25.00 44.97 -61.85
C LEU A 32 -24.99 45.55 -60.42
N SER A 33 -25.67 46.68 -60.18
CA SER A 33 -25.79 47.26 -58.84
C SER A 33 -26.61 46.37 -57.91
N VAL A 34 -27.71 45.80 -58.40
CA VAL A 34 -28.53 44.85 -57.65
C VAL A 34 -27.73 43.58 -57.34
N PHE A 35 -27.03 43.01 -58.33
CA PHE A 35 -26.13 41.86 -58.10
C PHE A 35 -25.02 42.17 -57.10
N SER A 36 -24.43 43.36 -57.14
CA SER A 36 -23.40 43.80 -56.18
C SER A 36 -23.94 43.84 -54.76
N ILE A 37 -25.18 44.33 -54.55
CA ILE A 37 -25.84 44.33 -53.24
C ILE A 37 -26.07 42.89 -52.75
N PHE A 38 -26.48 41.97 -53.62
CA PHE A 38 -26.65 40.56 -53.26
C PHE A 38 -25.32 39.89 -52.90
N LEU A 39 -24.24 40.16 -53.64
CA LEU A 39 -22.89 39.66 -53.32
C LEU A 39 -22.40 40.17 -51.96
N ILE A 40 -22.57 41.47 -51.67
CA ILE A 40 -22.22 42.03 -50.37
C ILE A 40 -23.02 41.35 -49.24
N LYS A 41 -24.32 41.11 -49.44
CA LYS A 41 -25.14 40.38 -48.46
C LYS A 41 -24.64 38.95 -48.22
N ILE A 42 -24.19 38.24 -49.26
CA ILE A 42 -23.62 36.90 -49.13
C ILE A 42 -22.32 36.97 -48.32
N VAL A 43 -21.40 37.87 -48.66
CA VAL A 43 -20.11 38.04 -47.97
C VAL A 43 -20.31 38.38 -46.49
N VAL A 44 -21.23 39.31 -46.17
CA VAL A 44 -21.53 39.65 -44.77
C VAL A 44 -22.09 38.44 -44.02
N LYS A 45 -22.97 37.66 -44.64
CA LYS A 45 -23.56 36.48 -44.00
C LYS A 45 -22.53 35.38 -43.76
N GLU A 46 -21.65 35.11 -44.72
CA GLU A 46 -20.55 34.14 -44.57
C GLU A 46 -19.58 34.55 -43.47
N ASN A 47 -19.23 35.83 -43.38
CA ASN A 47 -18.37 36.35 -42.31
C ASN A 47 -19.01 36.21 -40.92
N GLN A 48 -20.32 36.48 -40.81
CA GLN A 48 -21.05 36.29 -39.55
C GLN A 48 -21.08 34.82 -39.12
N ILE A 49 -21.41 33.90 -40.05
CA ILE A 49 -21.42 32.45 -39.77
C ILE A 49 -20.02 31.98 -39.35
N SER A 50 -18.96 32.42 -40.06
CA SER A 50 -17.58 32.07 -39.74
C SER A 50 -17.17 32.57 -38.35
N SER A 51 -17.59 33.78 -37.98
CA SER A 51 -17.34 34.35 -36.65
C SER A 51 -18.05 33.55 -35.55
N TYR A 52 -19.30 33.12 -35.76
CA TYR A 52 -20.03 32.30 -34.78
C TYR A 52 -19.39 30.92 -34.62
N ASN A 53 -19.01 30.27 -35.73
CA ASN A 53 -18.32 28.97 -35.67
C ASN A 53 -16.99 29.06 -34.93
N LEU A 54 -16.21 30.13 -35.16
CA LEU A 54 -14.95 30.35 -34.45
C LEU A 54 -15.18 30.59 -32.95
N MET A 55 -16.22 31.34 -32.58
CA MET A 55 -16.59 31.58 -31.18
C MET A 55 -17.01 30.28 -30.49
N ASP A 56 -17.78 29.44 -31.19
CA ASP A 56 -18.21 28.14 -30.71
C ASP A 56 -17.05 27.18 -30.44
N ILE A 57 -16.10 27.09 -31.38
CA ILE A 57 -14.87 26.29 -31.23
C ILE A 57 -14.05 26.77 -30.03
N ARG A 58 -13.95 28.09 -29.84
CA ARG A 58 -13.22 28.67 -28.69
C ARG A 58 -13.89 28.34 -27.36
N ALA A 59 -15.22 28.44 -27.28
CA ALA A 59 -15.97 28.09 -26.07
C ALA A 59 -15.85 26.60 -25.74
N ARG A 60 -15.88 25.74 -26.78
CA ARG A 60 -15.64 24.29 -26.66
C ARG A 60 -14.25 23.98 -26.09
N ASN A 61 -13.20 24.54 -26.69
CA ASN A 61 -11.82 24.34 -26.21
C ASN A 61 -11.67 24.85 -24.77
N LEU A 62 -12.31 25.97 -24.43
CA LEU A 62 -12.29 26.51 -23.08
C LEU A 62 -12.98 25.59 -22.06
N SER A 63 -14.11 24.98 -22.43
CA SER A 63 -14.78 23.97 -21.60
C SER A 63 -13.89 22.75 -21.38
N GLN A 64 -13.17 22.28 -22.41
CA GLN A 64 -12.22 21.18 -22.28
C GLN A 64 -11.05 21.54 -21.35
N SER A 65 -10.46 22.72 -21.48
CA SER A 65 -9.41 23.20 -20.56
C SER A 65 -9.95 23.33 -19.12
N GLY A 66 -11.20 23.75 -18.95
CA GLY A 66 -11.86 23.76 -17.66
C GLY A 66 -12.05 22.34 -17.09
N LEU A 67 -12.41 21.36 -17.93
CA LEU A 67 -12.54 19.98 -17.53
C LEU A 67 -11.19 19.37 -17.11
N GLU A 68 -10.11 19.63 -17.86
CA GLU A 68 -8.75 19.24 -17.50
C GLU A 68 -8.33 19.81 -16.14
N HIS A 69 -8.61 21.09 -15.89
CA HIS A 69 -8.39 21.70 -14.58
C HIS A 69 -9.23 21.02 -13.49
N GLY A 70 -10.48 20.64 -13.79
CA GLY A 70 -11.33 19.87 -12.89
C GLY A 70 -10.74 18.51 -12.53
N ILE A 71 -10.17 17.80 -13.50
CA ILE A 71 -9.47 16.53 -13.27
C ILE A 71 -8.29 16.72 -12.31
N GLN A 72 -7.50 17.78 -12.48
CA GLN A 72 -6.36 18.05 -11.58
C GLN A 72 -6.81 18.35 -10.16
N LEU A 73 -7.88 19.14 -9.99
CA LEU A 73 -8.47 19.41 -8.68
C LEU A 73 -9.00 18.13 -8.01
N PHE A 74 -9.68 17.28 -8.78
CA PHE A 74 -10.15 15.99 -8.28
C PHE A 74 -8.99 15.08 -7.86
N LYS A 75 -7.94 14.97 -8.69
CA LYS A 75 -6.74 14.17 -8.37
C LYS A 75 -6.05 14.65 -7.09
N ALA A 76 -5.95 15.97 -6.90
CA ALA A 76 -5.32 16.53 -5.71
C ALA A 76 -6.16 16.32 -4.43
N ALA A 77 -7.48 16.35 -4.55
CA ALA A 77 -8.39 16.18 -3.41
C ALA A 77 -8.78 14.73 -3.13
N ASN A 78 -8.60 13.84 -4.12
CA ASN A 78 -9.12 12.48 -4.14
C ASN A 78 -10.63 12.39 -3.81
N SER A 79 -11.41 13.42 -4.15
CA SER A 79 -12.79 13.57 -3.67
C SER A 79 -13.65 14.42 -4.60
N PRO A 80 -14.91 14.03 -4.85
CA PRO A 80 -15.87 14.82 -5.61
C PRO A 80 -16.61 15.85 -4.75
N TYR A 81 -16.36 15.92 -3.44
CA TYR A 81 -17.04 16.85 -2.53
C TYR A 81 -16.37 18.23 -2.51
N LEU A 82 -16.08 18.75 -3.71
CA LEU A 82 -15.42 20.04 -3.91
C LEU A 82 -16.43 21.14 -4.26
N GLY A 83 -16.19 22.35 -3.75
CA GLY A 83 -16.95 23.52 -4.14
C GLY A 83 -16.74 23.88 -5.62
N PRO A 84 -17.72 24.52 -6.29
CA PRO A 84 -17.56 24.97 -7.67
C PRO A 84 -16.38 25.93 -7.84
N VAL A 85 -15.67 25.82 -8.97
CA VAL A 85 -14.51 26.68 -9.27
C VAL A 85 -14.74 27.42 -10.58
N SER A 86 -14.79 28.75 -10.51
CA SER A 86 -14.86 29.62 -11.71
C SER A 86 -13.55 30.36 -11.95
N LYS A 87 -13.10 30.38 -13.21
CA LYS A 87 -11.88 31.08 -13.63
C LYS A 87 -12.10 31.77 -14.97
N ASN A 88 -11.33 32.84 -15.19
CA ASN A 88 -11.24 33.51 -16.48
C ASN A 88 -9.97 33.06 -17.19
N PHE A 89 -10.07 32.77 -18.48
CA PHE A 89 -8.94 32.45 -19.34
C PHE A 89 -9.10 33.19 -20.67
N ASN A 90 -8.18 34.10 -20.96
CA ASN A 90 -8.31 35.09 -22.03
C ASN A 90 -9.63 35.88 -21.92
N ASN A 91 -10.49 35.82 -22.95
CA ASN A 91 -11.76 36.54 -23.03
C ASN A 91 -12.97 35.68 -22.64
N GLY A 92 -12.75 34.51 -22.05
CA GLY A 92 -13.80 33.57 -21.65
C GLY A 92 -13.77 33.22 -20.18
N GLN A 93 -14.90 32.73 -19.68
CA GLN A 93 -15.06 32.23 -18.32
C GLN A 93 -15.44 30.75 -18.37
N TYR A 94 -14.89 29.94 -17.49
CA TYR A 94 -15.36 28.58 -17.26
C TYR A 94 -15.65 28.33 -15.78
N THR A 95 -16.58 27.42 -15.51
CA THR A 95 -16.98 26.98 -14.18
C THR A 95 -16.97 25.46 -14.11
N ILE A 96 -16.26 24.93 -13.12
CA ILE A 96 -16.15 23.50 -12.84
C ILE A 96 -17.09 23.16 -11.68
N THR A 97 -17.81 22.05 -11.81
CA THR A 97 -18.66 21.49 -10.75
C THR A 97 -18.40 20.00 -10.60
N PHE A 98 -18.47 19.50 -9.37
CA PHE A 98 -18.37 18.10 -9.03
C PHE A 98 -19.69 17.65 -8.40
N ASP A 99 -20.37 16.69 -9.02
CA ASP A 99 -21.68 16.22 -8.57
C ASP A 99 -21.63 14.71 -8.28
N PRO A 100 -21.66 14.29 -7.00
CA PRO A 100 -21.65 12.88 -6.61
C PRO A 100 -23.05 12.23 -6.69
N SER A 101 -24.09 12.95 -7.10
CA SER A 101 -25.48 12.49 -7.02
C SER A 101 -26.19 12.48 -8.36
N ASN A 102 -25.96 13.48 -9.23
CA ASN A 102 -26.71 13.65 -10.47
C ASN A 102 -25.83 13.73 -11.71
N ASN A 103 -26.43 13.48 -12.87
CA ASN A 103 -25.82 13.61 -14.19
C ASN A 103 -26.09 14.98 -14.84
N GLU A 104 -25.66 15.17 -16.08
CA GLU A 104 -25.77 16.43 -16.83
C GLU A 104 -27.21 16.93 -17.03
N THR A 105 -28.20 16.04 -16.91
CA THR A 105 -29.63 16.36 -17.03
C THR A 105 -30.32 16.60 -15.70
N GLY A 106 -29.60 16.49 -14.58
CA GLY A 106 -30.15 16.57 -13.22
C GLY A 106 -30.83 15.29 -12.73
N ASN A 107 -30.65 14.16 -13.43
CA ASN A 107 -31.15 12.85 -12.99
C ASN A 107 -30.12 12.13 -12.10
N PRO A 108 -30.53 11.26 -11.16
CA PRO A 108 -29.60 10.51 -10.32
C PRO A 108 -28.60 9.68 -11.12
N LEU A 109 -27.35 9.60 -10.63
CA LEU A 109 -26.33 8.73 -11.19
C LEU A 109 -26.74 7.26 -11.10
N PRO A 110 -26.32 6.43 -12.06
CA PRO A 110 -26.73 5.03 -12.13
C PRO A 110 -26.21 4.19 -10.96
N TYR A 111 -25.10 4.59 -10.34
CA TYR A 111 -24.50 3.91 -9.20
C TYR A 111 -23.94 4.91 -8.19
N SER A 112 -24.01 4.58 -6.90
CA SER A 112 -23.61 5.47 -5.79
C SER A 112 -22.10 5.72 -5.67
N HIS A 113 -21.28 4.88 -6.29
CA HIS A 113 -19.82 5.01 -6.26
C HIS A 113 -19.28 5.89 -7.39
N TYR A 114 -20.17 6.47 -8.20
CA TYR A 114 -19.84 7.39 -9.29
C TYR A 114 -19.99 8.84 -8.86
N ALA A 115 -19.22 9.72 -9.50
CA ALA A 115 -19.44 11.14 -9.47
C ALA A 115 -19.21 11.74 -10.87
N MET A 116 -19.79 12.89 -11.14
CA MET A 116 -19.62 13.64 -12.38
C MET A 116 -18.72 14.85 -12.15
N THR A 117 -17.75 15.05 -13.03
CA THR A 117 -17.05 16.33 -13.16
C THR A 117 -17.54 17.02 -14.42
N ASN A 118 -18.01 18.25 -14.30
CA ASN A 118 -18.54 19.04 -15.40
C ASN A 118 -17.81 20.38 -15.51
N SER A 119 -17.60 20.85 -16.74
CA SER A 119 -17.08 22.17 -17.04
C SER A 119 -18.01 22.90 -18.00
N SER A 120 -18.57 24.02 -17.55
CA SER A 120 -19.36 24.93 -18.36
C SER A 120 -18.54 26.17 -18.71
N ALA A 121 -18.35 26.46 -19.99
CA ALA A 121 -17.58 27.60 -20.45
C ALA A 121 -18.39 28.52 -21.36
N SER A 122 -18.21 29.83 -21.20
CA SER A 122 -18.84 30.86 -22.00
C SER A 122 -17.85 31.86 -22.58
N ILE A 123 -18.08 32.24 -23.83
CA ILE A 123 -17.41 33.36 -24.51
C ILE A 123 -18.49 34.16 -25.22
N ASN A 124 -18.76 35.37 -24.71
CA ASN A 124 -19.91 36.18 -25.12
C ASN A 124 -21.21 35.35 -25.08
N ASP A 125 -21.86 35.16 -26.24
CA ASP A 125 -23.14 34.44 -26.37
C ASP A 125 -22.98 32.93 -26.60
N ALA A 126 -21.76 32.42 -26.78
CA ALA A 126 -21.52 30.99 -26.96
C ALA A 126 -21.24 30.33 -25.61
N THR A 127 -21.97 29.25 -25.31
CA THR A 127 -21.76 28.42 -24.11
C THR A 127 -21.60 26.96 -24.51
N ARG A 128 -20.62 26.27 -23.94
CA ARG A 128 -20.35 24.84 -24.17
C ARG A 128 -20.12 24.14 -22.84
N ASN A 129 -20.64 22.92 -22.71
CA ASN A 129 -20.44 22.09 -21.54
C ASN A 129 -19.73 20.80 -21.94
N THR A 130 -18.85 20.33 -21.06
CA THR A 130 -18.20 19.04 -21.16
C THR A 130 -18.22 18.36 -19.80
N ARG A 131 -18.44 17.05 -19.78
CA ARG A 131 -18.43 16.26 -18.54
C ARG A 131 -17.72 14.93 -18.70
N LEU A 132 -17.32 14.37 -17.58
CA LEU A 132 -16.88 12.99 -17.43
C LEU A 132 -17.42 12.40 -16.13
N PHE A 133 -17.41 11.08 -16.03
CA PHE A 133 -17.68 10.38 -14.78
C PHE A 133 -16.39 9.83 -14.19
N VAL A 134 -16.33 9.84 -12.85
CA VAL A 134 -15.29 9.21 -12.05
C VAL A 134 -15.92 8.14 -11.18
N SER A 135 -15.18 7.06 -10.94
CA SER A 135 -15.53 5.98 -10.03
C SER A 135 -14.58 6.01 -8.84
N SER A 136 -15.09 5.74 -7.64
CA SER A 136 -14.25 5.55 -6.44
C SER A 136 -13.55 4.18 -6.39
N TYR A 137 -13.76 3.35 -7.42
CA TYR A 137 -13.16 2.04 -7.58
C TYR A 137 -12.43 1.94 -8.93
N PRO A 138 -11.40 1.11 -9.02
CA PRO A 138 -10.64 0.87 -10.23
C PRO A 138 -11.40 0.01 -11.24
N ASP A 139 -10.77 -0.22 -12.38
CA ASP A 139 -11.28 -0.90 -13.57
C ASP A 139 -11.88 -2.29 -13.28
N ALA A 140 -11.28 -3.08 -12.41
CA ALA A 140 -11.76 -4.40 -12.01
C ALA A 140 -13.19 -4.38 -11.42
N PHE A 141 -13.65 -3.23 -10.90
CA PHE A 141 -15.01 -3.05 -10.40
C PHE A 141 -15.97 -2.46 -11.44
N ASN A 142 -15.47 -2.02 -12.60
CA ASN A 142 -16.17 -1.21 -13.60
C ASN A 142 -16.14 -1.82 -15.03
N LEU A 143 -16.10 -3.15 -15.14
CA LEU A 143 -15.97 -3.89 -16.41
C LEU A 143 -16.96 -3.46 -17.52
N ALA A 144 -18.17 -3.03 -17.15
CA ALA A 144 -19.21 -2.61 -18.08
C ALA A 144 -18.84 -1.42 -18.99
N PHE A 145 -17.82 -0.64 -18.61
CA PHE A 145 -17.35 0.52 -19.36
C PHE A 145 -16.10 0.21 -20.21
N TYR A 146 -15.63 -1.03 -20.15
CA TYR A 146 -14.54 -1.55 -20.95
C TYR A 146 -15.10 -2.44 -22.07
N GLY A 147 -15.49 -1.82 -23.19
CA GLY A 147 -16.21 -2.55 -24.25
C GLY A 147 -16.22 -1.93 -25.63
N ASN A 148 -15.34 -0.96 -25.93
CA ASN A 148 -15.18 -0.44 -27.29
C ASN A 148 -13.80 0.19 -27.56
N ARG A 149 -12.76 -0.33 -26.91
CA ARG A 149 -11.39 -0.11 -27.37
C ARG A 149 -11.02 -1.30 -28.24
N THR A 150 -10.50 -1.08 -29.43
CA THR A 150 -9.78 -2.11 -30.17
C THR A 150 -8.33 -2.07 -29.69
N GLY A 151 -8.10 -2.46 -28.43
CA GLY A 151 -6.76 -2.59 -27.87
C GLY A 151 -6.23 -3.99 -28.14
N SER A 152 -5.10 -4.09 -28.84
CA SER A 152 -4.41 -5.36 -29.09
C SER A 152 -3.92 -5.96 -27.76
N PRO A 153 -3.88 -7.30 -27.62
CA PRO A 153 -3.42 -8.02 -26.42
C PRO A 153 -2.01 -7.58 -25.98
N TRP A 154 -1.50 -8.03 -24.82
CA TRP A 154 -0.06 -7.91 -24.52
C TRP A 154 0.69 -8.54 -25.69
N GLU A 155 1.40 -7.69 -26.41
CA GLU A 155 2.16 -8.09 -27.57
C GLU A 155 3.63 -8.00 -27.24
N ALA A 156 4.35 -8.99 -27.71
CA ALA A 156 5.79 -8.91 -27.83
C ALA A 156 6.12 -8.86 -29.31
N LEU A 157 7.33 -8.38 -29.63
CA LEU A 157 7.85 -8.57 -30.97
C LEU A 157 8.45 -9.97 -31.08
N SER A 158 7.97 -10.72 -32.07
CA SER A 158 8.51 -12.02 -32.49
C SER A 158 9.57 -11.82 -33.57
N PHE A 159 10.72 -12.42 -33.33
CA PHE A 159 11.87 -12.42 -34.24
C PHE A 159 12.11 -13.85 -34.75
N ASP A 160 12.16 -14.01 -36.07
CA ASP A 160 12.17 -15.29 -36.79
C ASP A 160 13.56 -15.75 -37.26
N ARG A 161 14.60 -14.94 -36.98
CA ARG A 161 16.01 -15.13 -37.38
C ARG A 161 16.31 -14.98 -38.89
N VAL A 162 15.40 -14.43 -39.69
CA VAL A 162 15.59 -14.26 -41.14
C VAL A 162 16.08 -12.86 -41.48
N ASN A 163 15.35 -11.83 -41.05
CA ASN A 163 15.66 -10.42 -41.35
C ASN A 163 15.23 -9.44 -40.25
N ASP A 164 14.87 -9.97 -39.07
CA ASP A 164 14.14 -9.24 -38.05
C ASP A 164 15.04 -8.37 -37.18
N ARG A 165 14.71 -7.07 -37.10
CA ARG A 165 15.28 -6.14 -36.13
C ARG A 165 14.39 -4.91 -35.91
N VAL A 166 14.57 -4.25 -34.78
CA VAL A 166 14.05 -2.90 -34.52
C VAL A 166 15.21 -1.92 -34.54
N ILE A 167 15.05 -0.84 -35.30
CA ILE A 167 16.05 0.22 -35.47
C ILE A 167 15.59 1.44 -34.66
N THR A 168 16.42 1.86 -33.71
CA THR A 168 16.14 3.00 -32.84
C THR A 168 16.96 4.23 -33.27
N PRO A 169 16.55 5.46 -32.89
CA PRO A 169 17.36 6.65 -33.11
C PRO A 169 18.46 6.84 -32.05
N ILE A 170 18.58 5.94 -31.07
CA ILE A 170 19.46 6.10 -29.91
C ILE A 170 20.91 5.79 -30.28
N ASP A 171 21.83 6.67 -29.87
CA ASP A 171 23.26 6.43 -29.81
C ASP A 171 23.66 6.09 -28.37
N ALA A 172 23.98 4.82 -28.11
CA ALA A 172 24.36 4.32 -26.80
C ALA A 172 25.87 4.00 -26.71
N ASP A 173 26.69 4.57 -27.60
CA ASP A 173 28.14 4.40 -27.55
C ASP A 173 28.73 5.11 -26.31
N LEU A 174 29.93 4.71 -25.89
CA LEU A 174 30.64 5.23 -24.73
C LEU A 174 30.81 6.75 -24.77
N GLN A 175 31.00 7.35 -25.95
CA GLN A 175 31.15 8.80 -26.09
C GLN A 175 29.83 9.56 -25.89
N ALA A 176 28.70 8.94 -26.24
CA ALA A 176 27.37 9.52 -26.10
C ALA A 176 26.78 9.26 -24.70
N MET A 177 26.97 8.04 -24.17
CA MET A 177 26.47 7.59 -22.88
C MET A 177 27.58 6.89 -22.08
N ALA A 178 28.35 7.66 -21.30
CA ALA A 178 29.45 7.12 -20.51
C ALA A 178 28.97 6.07 -19.47
N SER A 179 27.77 6.26 -18.94
CA SER A 179 27.04 5.26 -18.15
C SER A 179 25.68 5.00 -18.79
N THR A 180 25.32 3.73 -18.98
CA THR A 180 24.04 3.34 -19.56
C THR A 180 23.56 2.00 -19.00
N THR A 181 22.24 1.85 -18.95
CA THR A 181 21.57 0.60 -18.61
C THR A 181 20.61 0.25 -19.73
N TRP A 182 20.62 -1.01 -20.18
CA TRP A 182 19.68 -1.55 -21.16
C TRP A 182 18.95 -2.71 -20.51
N SER A 183 17.63 -2.69 -20.55
CA SER A 183 16.80 -3.71 -19.92
C SER A 183 15.73 -4.20 -20.88
N GLY A 184 15.31 -5.44 -20.72
CA GLY A 184 14.15 -5.98 -21.42
C GLY A 184 13.83 -7.40 -20.98
N TRP A 185 12.61 -7.81 -21.31
CA TRP A 185 12.16 -9.18 -21.18
C TRP A 185 12.46 -9.93 -22.48
N ILE A 186 12.96 -11.16 -22.36
CA ILE A 186 13.29 -12.02 -23.48
C ILE A 186 12.67 -13.41 -23.31
N ASN A 187 12.24 -14.00 -24.41
CA ASN A 187 11.80 -15.39 -24.49
C ASN A 187 12.46 -16.08 -25.70
N PRO A 188 13.70 -16.56 -25.54
CA PRO A 188 14.49 -17.07 -26.65
C PRO A 188 14.09 -18.50 -27.04
N ILE A 189 14.19 -18.86 -28.32
CA ILE A 189 13.88 -20.23 -28.79
C ILE A 189 15.01 -21.24 -28.54
N GLY A 190 16.17 -20.80 -28.03
CA GLY A 190 17.28 -21.71 -27.69
C GLY A 190 18.04 -22.28 -28.89
N SER A 191 18.21 -21.50 -29.96
CA SER A 191 18.89 -21.96 -31.18
C SER A 191 20.38 -21.59 -31.21
N SER A 192 21.23 -22.49 -31.72
CA SER A 192 22.66 -22.23 -31.84
C SER A 192 22.99 -21.04 -32.75
N GLY A 193 24.09 -20.36 -32.45
CA GLY A 193 24.58 -19.18 -33.16
C GLY A 193 24.72 -17.98 -32.23
N TRP A 194 25.32 -16.91 -32.74
CA TRP A 194 25.31 -15.62 -32.07
C TRP A 194 23.98 -14.92 -32.38
N GLN A 195 23.38 -14.31 -31.37
CA GLN A 195 22.07 -13.67 -31.47
C GLN A 195 22.07 -12.38 -30.67
N VAL A 196 21.86 -11.24 -31.32
CA VAL A 196 21.81 -9.93 -30.68
C VAL A 196 20.45 -9.73 -30.03
N ILE A 197 20.43 -9.60 -28.70
CA ILE A 197 19.23 -9.18 -27.97
C ILE A 197 19.09 -7.67 -28.15
N PHE A 198 20.06 -6.91 -27.64
CA PHE A 198 20.14 -5.45 -27.78
C PHE A 198 21.59 -5.01 -27.96
N GLY A 199 21.85 -3.93 -28.71
CA GLY A 199 23.17 -3.32 -28.72
C GLY A 199 23.50 -2.48 -29.95
N MET A 200 24.77 -2.10 -30.03
CA MET A 200 25.36 -1.26 -31.08
C MET A 200 26.25 -2.09 -32.03
N GLU A 201 26.01 -3.40 -32.13
CA GLU A 201 26.88 -4.34 -32.88
C GLU A 201 26.83 -4.05 -34.39
N ASP A 202 27.99 -3.72 -34.98
CA ASP A 202 28.13 -3.35 -36.39
C ASP A 202 29.01 -4.33 -37.19
N GLY A 203 29.28 -5.52 -36.67
CA GLY A 203 30.28 -6.47 -37.16
C GLY A 203 31.60 -6.45 -36.39
N GLY A 204 31.78 -5.49 -35.48
CA GLY A 204 32.91 -5.35 -34.58
C GLY A 204 32.65 -5.82 -33.14
N TRP A 205 33.50 -5.32 -32.23
CA TRP A 205 33.48 -5.61 -30.80
C TRP A 205 32.96 -4.38 -30.03
N ASP A 206 31.65 -4.18 -30.07
CA ASP A 206 30.97 -3.01 -29.52
C ASP A 206 30.18 -3.33 -28.25
N ARG A 207 29.48 -2.34 -27.67
CA ARG A 207 28.53 -2.62 -26.60
C ARG A 207 27.36 -3.42 -27.16
N PHE A 208 27.20 -4.63 -26.67
CA PHE A 208 26.06 -5.49 -26.99
C PHE A 208 25.68 -6.38 -25.82
N LEU A 209 24.48 -6.92 -25.88
CA LEU A 209 24.02 -8.08 -25.12
C LEU A 209 23.57 -9.15 -26.12
N ILE A 210 24.21 -10.31 -26.07
CA ILE A 210 23.97 -11.41 -27.02
C ILE A 210 23.68 -12.73 -26.31
N ILE A 211 23.03 -13.64 -27.03
CA ILE A 211 22.99 -15.07 -26.74
C ILE A 211 24.00 -15.79 -27.64
N GLU A 212 24.75 -16.71 -27.06
CA GLU A 212 25.72 -17.56 -27.73
C GLU A 212 25.87 -18.94 -27.06
N ASN A 213 27.01 -19.62 -27.23
CA ASN A 213 27.34 -20.90 -26.58
C ASN A 213 26.21 -21.95 -26.67
N GLY A 214 25.89 -22.38 -27.89
CA GLY A 214 24.77 -23.31 -28.13
C GLY A 214 23.39 -22.65 -28.17
N GLY A 215 23.32 -21.32 -28.06
CA GLY A 215 22.06 -20.57 -28.08
C GLY A 215 21.48 -20.32 -26.69
N LEU A 216 22.31 -20.39 -25.65
CA LEU A 216 21.88 -20.28 -24.25
C LEU A 216 22.74 -19.32 -23.42
N GLY A 217 24.04 -19.20 -23.69
CA GLY A 217 24.93 -18.39 -22.85
C GLY A 217 24.79 -16.90 -23.12
N LEU A 218 24.70 -16.07 -22.08
CA LEU A 218 24.62 -14.62 -22.20
C LEU A 218 26.03 -13.99 -22.18
N SER A 219 26.25 -13.01 -23.04
CA SER A 219 27.53 -12.28 -23.11
C SER A 219 27.35 -10.81 -23.40
N MET A 220 28.24 -9.99 -22.85
CA MET A 220 28.31 -8.55 -23.07
C MET A 220 29.59 -8.17 -23.82
N GLY A 221 29.50 -7.22 -24.75
CA GLY A 221 30.62 -6.83 -25.60
C GLY A 221 31.63 -5.88 -24.95
N MET A 222 32.89 -5.93 -25.42
CA MET A 222 34.03 -5.12 -24.99
C MET A 222 34.93 -4.87 -26.22
N THR A 223 35.80 -3.85 -26.24
CA THR A 223 36.64 -3.44 -27.41
C THR A 223 37.27 -4.54 -28.27
N SER A 224 37.65 -5.66 -27.67
CA SER A 224 38.43 -6.72 -28.33
C SER A 224 37.93 -8.14 -28.07
N ASN A 225 36.84 -8.28 -27.31
CA ASN A 225 36.24 -9.57 -26.95
C ASN A 225 34.84 -9.35 -26.36
N ARG A 226 34.27 -10.38 -25.73
CA ARG A 226 33.10 -10.27 -24.87
C ARG A 226 33.40 -10.79 -23.47
N TRP A 227 32.67 -10.27 -22.50
CA TRP A 227 32.54 -10.91 -21.20
C TRP A 227 31.43 -11.94 -21.27
N GLN A 228 31.80 -13.21 -21.09
CA GLN A 228 30.84 -14.30 -20.90
C GLN A 228 30.36 -14.27 -19.45
N THR A 229 29.09 -13.93 -19.23
CA THR A 229 28.58 -13.60 -17.88
C THR A 229 28.47 -14.83 -16.99
N GLY A 230 28.43 -16.03 -17.59
CA GLY A 230 28.16 -17.29 -16.90
C GLY A 230 26.67 -17.60 -16.74
N ALA A 231 25.78 -16.65 -17.05
CA ALA A 231 24.35 -16.86 -17.07
C ALA A 231 23.91 -17.61 -18.34
N SER A 232 22.89 -18.46 -18.22
CA SER A 232 22.29 -19.18 -19.35
C SER A 232 20.77 -19.03 -19.36
N VAL A 233 20.21 -18.71 -20.52
CA VAL A 233 18.77 -18.60 -20.75
C VAL A 233 18.11 -19.99 -20.81
N SER A 234 16.80 -20.03 -20.52
CA SER A 234 15.97 -21.20 -20.73
C SER A 234 15.11 -20.99 -21.96
N PRO A 235 15.11 -21.91 -22.94
CA PRO A 235 14.30 -21.74 -24.15
C PRO A 235 12.81 -21.70 -23.84
N ASN A 236 12.07 -20.84 -24.54
CA ASN A 236 10.61 -20.70 -24.45
C ASN A 236 10.11 -20.24 -23.06
N VAL A 237 10.95 -19.52 -22.30
CA VAL A 237 10.61 -18.98 -20.98
C VAL A 237 10.89 -17.48 -20.98
N TRP A 238 9.99 -16.68 -20.41
CA TRP A 238 10.21 -15.25 -20.17
C TRP A 238 11.25 -15.02 -19.09
N GLN A 239 12.24 -14.20 -19.40
CA GLN A 239 13.39 -13.93 -18.54
C GLN A 239 13.78 -12.47 -18.67
N HIS A 240 14.13 -11.84 -17.55
CA HIS A 240 14.55 -10.46 -17.52
C HIS A 240 16.07 -10.36 -17.62
N VAL A 241 16.55 -9.49 -18.52
CA VAL A 241 17.98 -9.21 -18.69
C VAL A 241 18.24 -7.72 -18.57
N ALA A 242 19.28 -7.34 -17.84
CA ALA A 242 19.76 -5.96 -17.82
C ALA A 242 21.29 -5.90 -17.97
N ALA A 243 21.76 -5.13 -18.94
CA ALA A 243 23.17 -4.87 -19.22
C ALA A 243 23.52 -3.45 -18.77
N ILE A 244 24.55 -3.32 -17.92
CA ILE A 244 24.99 -2.04 -17.39
C ILE A 244 26.45 -1.80 -17.77
N TYR A 245 26.69 -0.65 -18.38
CA TYR A 245 28.01 -0.07 -18.61
C TYR A 245 28.10 1.20 -17.77
N ASP A 246 29.16 1.35 -16.97
CA ASP A 246 29.31 2.45 -16.02
C ASP A 246 30.75 2.95 -15.98
N ASN A 247 31.04 3.97 -16.79
CA ASN A 247 32.36 4.59 -16.88
C ASN A 247 33.51 3.57 -17.04
N GLY A 248 33.35 2.60 -17.95
CA GLY A 248 34.31 1.52 -18.15
C GLY A 248 33.98 0.22 -17.43
N SER A 249 33.23 0.28 -16.32
CA SER A 249 32.86 -0.92 -15.54
C SER A 249 31.62 -1.60 -16.13
N MET A 250 31.51 -2.92 -15.99
CA MET A 250 30.39 -3.71 -16.53
C MET A 250 29.69 -4.52 -15.44
N ARG A 251 28.36 -4.53 -15.47
CA ARG A 251 27.51 -5.37 -14.63
C ARG A 251 26.40 -5.97 -15.47
N PHE A 252 25.96 -7.17 -15.10
CA PHE A 252 24.89 -7.87 -15.79
C PHE A 252 23.89 -8.40 -14.77
N TYR A 253 22.60 -8.26 -15.04
CA TYR A 253 21.55 -8.82 -14.20
C TYR A 253 20.70 -9.78 -15.02
N TYR A 254 20.40 -10.93 -14.43
CA TYR A 254 19.54 -11.94 -15.00
C TYR A 254 18.51 -12.39 -13.96
N ASN A 255 17.23 -12.16 -14.26
CA ASN A 255 16.11 -12.35 -13.34
C ASN A 255 16.36 -11.69 -11.97
N GLY A 256 16.86 -10.45 -11.99
CA GLY A 256 17.18 -9.66 -10.79
C GLY A 256 18.49 -10.04 -10.09
N ASN A 257 19.14 -11.15 -10.46
CA ASN A 257 20.41 -11.55 -9.85
C ASN A 257 21.60 -10.91 -10.57
N GLU A 258 22.50 -10.30 -9.80
CA GLU A 258 23.69 -9.63 -10.31
C GLU A 258 24.82 -10.63 -10.63
N TYR A 259 25.47 -10.40 -11.78
CA TYR A 259 26.70 -11.01 -12.23
C TYR A 259 27.71 -9.88 -12.40
N THR A 260 28.95 -10.10 -11.95
CA THR A 260 30.00 -9.08 -11.93
C THR A 260 31.25 -9.55 -12.65
N THR A 261 32.06 -8.58 -13.10
CA THR A 261 33.37 -8.82 -13.72
C THR A 261 34.35 -7.75 -13.32
N ASN A 262 35.65 -8.09 -13.39
CA ASN A 262 36.74 -7.11 -13.32
C ASN A 262 37.16 -6.63 -14.71
N SER A 263 36.49 -7.10 -15.76
CA SER A 263 36.76 -6.68 -17.14
C SER A 263 36.19 -5.28 -17.39
N ASN A 264 36.93 -4.48 -18.15
CA ASN A 264 36.49 -3.15 -18.56
C ASN A 264 35.93 -3.22 -19.99
N GLU A 265 34.90 -2.43 -20.29
CA GLU A 265 34.29 -2.37 -21.63
C GLU A 265 35.29 -1.91 -22.71
N GLY A 266 36.23 -1.03 -22.31
CA GLY A 266 37.21 -0.40 -23.18
C GLY A 266 36.61 0.62 -24.16
N ASN A 267 37.33 0.94 -25.24
CA ASN A 267 36.81 1.81 -26.30
C ASN A 267 35.96 1.03 -27.31
N HIS A 268 34.89 1.64 -27.80
CA HIS A 268 34.09 1.09 -28.88
C HIS A 268 34.22 1.96 -30.13
N SER A 269 33.93 1.40 -31.31
CA SER A 269 34.11 2.10 -32.59
C SER A 269 32.85 2.14 -33.45
N SER A 270 31.73 1.61 -32.95
CA SER A 270 30.44 1.70 -33.63
C SER A 270 30.02 3.14 -33.81
N ALA A 271 29.70 3.51 -35.04
CA ALA A 271 29.15 4.82 -35.41
C ALA A 271 27.64 4.75 -35.74
N GLY A 272 27.02 3.58 -35.53
CA GLY A 272 25.59 3.38 -35.80
C GLY A 272 24.74 3.44 -34.54
N ASN A 273 23.46 3.08 -34.67
CA ASN A 273 22.48 3.25 -33.60
C ASN A 273 22.20 1.93 -32.85
N PHE A 274 21.56 2.06 -31.69
CA PHE A 274 21.12 0.94 -30.89
C PHE A 274 20.02 0.16 -31.63
N THR A 275 20.16 -1.16 -31.69
CA THR A 275 19.22 -2.07 -32.34
C THR A 275 18.75 -3.16 -31.38
N ILE A 276 17.56 -3.68 -31.67
CA ILE A 276 16.91 -4.76 -30.90
C ILE A 276 16.68 -5.95 -31.84
N GLY A 277 17.04 -7.15 -31.40
CA GLY A 277 16.81 -8.42 -32.09
C GLY A 277 17.73 -8.72 -33.27
N GLY A 278 18.65 -7.83 -33.61
CA GLY A 278 19.60 -8.02 -34.69
C GLY A 278 20.67 -6.94 -34.72
N ASN A 279 21.69 -7.13 -35.54
CA ASN A 279 22.79 -6.18 -35.68
C ASN A 279 22.47 -5.05 -36.67
N GLN A 280 23.32 -4.01 -36.68
CA GLN A 280 23.09 -2.81 -37.50
C GLN A 280 23.07 -3.09 -39.00
N ASN A 281 23.86 -4.08 -39.46
CA ASN A 281 24.00 -4.43 -40.88
C ASN A 281 22.90 -5.38 -41.39
N GLY A 282 22.08 -5.94 -40.51
CA GLY A 282 20.76 -6.48 -40.83
C GLY A 282 20.67 -7.91 -41.36
N ASN A 283 21.79 -8.62 -41.54
CA ASN A 283 21.79 -9.98 -42.10
C ASN A 283 22.50 -11.03 -41.23
N HIS A 284 23.13 -10.64 -40.12
CA HIS A 284 23.89 -11.54 -39.25
C HIS A 284 23.43 -11.39 -37.80
N ASN A 285 23.71 -12.42 -37.00
CA ASN A 285 23.47 -12.45 -35.56
C ASN A 285 22.01 -12.16 -35.13
N LEU A 286 21.04 -12.67 -35.89
CA LEU A 286 19.60 -12.41 -35.67
C LEU A 286 19.05 -13.24 -34.50
N TYR A 287 18.30 -12.56 -33.63
CA TYR A 287 17.61 -13.15 -32.49
C TYR A 287 16.42 -13.99 -32.92
N GLY A 288 16.18 -15.08 -32.19
CA GLY A 288 15.02 -15.93 -32.38
C GLY A 288 14.22 -16.04 -31.08
N GLY A 289 12.97 -15.58 -31.12
CA GLY A 289 12.09 -15.60 -29.95
C GLY A 289 11.31 -14.31 -29.79
N LEU A 290 10.78 -14.11 -28.59
CA LEU A 290 10.03 -12.90 -28.23
C LEU A 290 10.91 -11.95 -27.43
N ILE A 291 10.67 -10.65 -27.57
CA ILE A 291 11.27 -9.57 -26.78
C ILE A 291 10.15 -8.60 -26.40
N ASP A 292 10.19 -8.11 -25.16
CA ASP A 292 9.24 -7.13 -24.64
C ASP A 292 9.90 -6.13 -23.67
N GLU A 293 9.21 -5.02 -23.39
CA GLU A 293 9.52 -4.08 -22.30
C GLU A 293 10.96 -3.54 -22.37
N VAL A 294 11.40 -3.16 -23.57
CA VAL A 294 12.79 -2.73 -23.81
C VAL A 294 12.97 -1.28 -23.41
N ALA A 295 13.93 -1.02 -22.53
CA ALA A 295 14.22 0.33 -22.04
C ALA A 295 15.73 0.61 -22.00
N VAL A 296 16.06 1.87 -22.26
CA VAL A 296 17.43 2.40 -22.29
C VAL A 296 17.51 3.64 -21.40
N TRP A 297 18.45 3.65 -20.46
CA TRP A 297 18.74 4.77 -19.58
C TRP A 297 20.13 5.34 -19.85
N ASN A 298 20.28 6.65 -19.70
CA ASN A 298 21.57 7.34 -19.67
C ASN A 298 22.09 7.42 -18.22
N GLU A 299 22.00 6.29 -17.52
CA GLU A 299 22.40 6.12 -16.12
C GLU A 299 22.72 4.64 -15.88
N ALA A 300 23.64 4.37 -14.94
CA ALA A 300 23.86 3.03 -14.43
C ALA A 300 22.90 2.77 -13.25
N LEU A 301 21.85 1.97 -13.48
CA LEU A 301 20.84 1.71 -12.46
C LEU A 301 21.41 0.95 -11.26
N THR A 302 20.81 1.18 -10.09
CA THR A 302 21.17 0.48 -8.85
C THR A 302 20.57 -0.93 -8.79
N SER A 303 21.12 -1.79 -7.94
CA SER A 303 20.59 -3.16 -7.75
C SER A 303 19.14 -3.16 -7.26
N SER A 304 18.77 -2.20 -6.41
CA SER A 304 17.38 -2.01 -5.93
C SER A 304 16.43 -1.59 -7.06
N GLU A 305 16.90 -0.77 -7.99
CA GLU A 305 16.10 -0.35 -9.14
C GLU A 305 15.91 -1.49 -10.14
N ILE A 306 16.96 -2.28 -10.41
CA ILE A 306 16.84 -3.48 -11.24
C ILE A 306 15.91 -4.51 -10.58
N ALA A 307 15.98 -4.68 -9.26
CA ALA A 307 15.06 -5.56 -8.53
C ALA A 307 13.61 -5.06 -8.62
N ALA A 308 13.39 -3.74 -8.57
CA ALA A 308 12.07 -3.13 -8.74
C ALA A 308 11.53 -3.28 -10.16
N ILE A 309 12.38 -3.17 -11.18
CA ILE A 309 11.99 -3.40 -12.59
C ILE A 309 11.66 -4.88 -12.81
N TYR A 310 12.44 -5.80 -12.21
CA TYR A 310 12.21 -7.23 -12.33
C TYR A 310 10.93 -7.67 -11.60
N ASN A 311 10.70 -7.21 -10.36
CA ASN A 311 9.56 -7.50 -9.47
C ASN A 311 8.82 -8.85 -9.72
N TYR A 312 9.57 -9.96 -9.76
CA TYR A 312 9.02 -11.30 -10.03
C TYR A 312 8.18 -11.43 -11.31
N GLY A 313 8.43 -10.63 -12.34
CA GLY A 313 7.76 -10.73 -13.64
C GLY A 313 6.44 -9.99 -13.78
N THR A 314 6.06 -9.13 -12.83
CA THR A 314 4.87 -8.28 -13.02
C THR A 314 5.11 -7.09 -13.95
N GLY A 315 6.36 -6.84 -14.34
CA GLY A 315 6.78 -5.60 -15.00
C GLY A 315 6.60 -4.38 -14.09
N LEU A 316 7.40 -3.35 -14.33
CA LEU A 316 7.19 -2.03 -13.74
C LEU A 316 7.19 -1.06 -14.91
N ASN A 317 6.18 -0.17 -14.97
CA ASN A 317 6.19 0.87 -16.01
C ASN A 317 7.31 1.88 -15.73
N VAL A 318 8.41 1.73 -16.45
CA VAL A 318 9.64 2.51 -16.24
C VAL A 318 9.54 3.98 -16.66
N ALA A 319 8.45 4.39 -17.33
CA ALA A 319 8.20 5.78 -17.68
C ALA A 319 7.83 6.66 -16.47
N SER A 320 7.55 6.07 -15.30
CA SER A 320 7.27 6.82 -14.08
C SER A 320 7.90 6.19 -12.84
N ASN A 321 8.35 7.04 -11.92
CA ASN A 321 8.97 6.62 -10.67
C ASN A 321 7.94 5.94 -9.76
N SER A 322 8.27 4.76 -9.25
CA SER A 322 7.40 3.99 -8.34
C SER A 322 8.22 2.99 -7.50
N GLY A 323 7.81 2.80 -6.25
CA GLY A 323 8.55 1.93 -5.32
C GLY A 323 10.00 2.35 -5.16
N ASN A 324 10.92 1.39 -5.34
CA ASN A 324 12.37 1.63 -5.29
C ASN A 324 12.97 2.09 -6.64
N TYR A 325 12.14 2.27 -7.68
CA TYR A 325 12.57 2.75 -8.98
C TYR A 325 12.44 4.28 -9.09
N THR A 326 13.56 4.98 -9.31
CA THR A 326 13.61 6.46 -9.27
C THR A 326 14.26 7.12 -10.50
N SER A 327 14.67 6.35 -11.50
CA SER A 327 15.42 6.82 -12.67
C SER A 327 14.57 7.20 -13.90
N SER A 328 13.27 7.42 -13.78
CA SER A 328 12.43 7.78 -14.94
C SER A 328 12.87 9.06 -15.65
N THR A 329 13.58 9.96 -14.95
CA THR A 329 14.14 11.20 -15.54
C THR A 329 15.35 10.96 -16.45
N ASN A 330 16.06 9.84 -16.28
CA ASN A 330 17.23 9.47 -17.08
C ASN A 330 16.88 8.41 -18.15
N LEU A 331 15.61 8.06 -18.28
CA LEU A 331 15.10 7.18 -19.32
C LEU A 331 15.21 7.87 -20.68
N VAL A 332 15.90 7.23 -21.62
CA VAL A 332 16.16 7.75 -22.97
C VAL A 332 15.12 7.25 -23.95
N GLY A 333 14.77 5.96 -23.89
CA GLY A 333 13.72 5.38 -24.70
C GLY A 333 13.13 4.14 -24.03
N TYR A 334 11.85 3.90 -24.27
CA TYR A 334 11.13 2.76 -23.73
C TYR A 334 10.10 2.26 -24.73
N TRP A 335 10.23 1.01 -25.17
CA TRP A 335 9.35 0.35 -26.11
C TRP A 335 8.75 -0.89 -25.45
N ASN A 336 7.49 -0.78 -25.06
CA ASN A 336 6.73 -1.85 -24.41
C ASN A 336 6.03 -2.79 -25.40
N PHE A 337 6.27 -2.61 -26.70
CA PHE A 337 5.77 -3.44 -27.80
C PHE A 337 4.29 -3.83 -27.75
N ASN A 338 3.43 -2.95 -27.22
CA ASN A 338 1.99 -3.20 -27.10
C ASN A 338 1.15 -2.56 -28.24
N GLU A 339 1.77 -2.15 -29.35
CA GLU A 339 1.08 -1.40 -30.41
C GLU A 339 0.08 -2.22 -31.25
N GLY A 340 0.20 -3.54 -31.33
CA GLY A 340 -0.80 -4.33 -32.04
C GLY A 340 -0.54 -4.63 -33.50
N SER A 341 0.10 -3.67 -34.16
CA SER A 341 0.12 -3.58 -35.62
C SER A 341 1.06 -2.48 -36.12
N GLY A 342 1.36 -2.52 -37.42
CA GLY A 342 2.21 -1.52 -38.07
C GLY A 342 3.70 -1.83 -37.93
N ASN A 343 4.52 -0.87 -38.37
CA ASN A 343 5.98 -0.99 -38.45
C ASN A 343 6.71 0.06 -37.60
N ILE A 344 6.02 0.69 -36.65
CA ILE A 344 6.57 1.67 -35.73
C ILE A 344 6.34 1.14 -34.32
N ALA A 345 7.40 1.06 -33.52
CA ALA A 345 7.31 0.91 -32.07
C ALA A 345 7.41 2.30 -31.46
N TYR A 346 6.38 2.74 -30.74
CA TYR A 346 6.32 4.08 -30.16
C TYR A 346 7.11 4.14 -28.86
N ASP A 347 7.85 5.23 -28.70
CA ASP A 347 8.60 5.50 -27.48
C ASP A 347 7.67 6.00 -26.37
N GLN A 348 7.54 5.19 -25.32
CA GLN A 348 6.72 5.43 -24.14
C GLN A 348 7.45 6.27 -23.07
N SER A 349 8.74 6.60 -23.25
CA SER A 349 9.46 7.47 -22.30
C SER A 349 9.01 8.93 -22.36
N GLY A 350 8.36 9.32 -23.48
CA GLY A 350 7.99 10.71 -23.76
C GLY A 350 9.06 11.52 -24.49
N ASN A 351 10.19 10.92 -24.88
CA ASN A 351 11.28 11.61 -25.59
C ASN A 351 11.13 11.62 -27.12
N GLY A 352 10.16 10.86 -27.65
CA GLY A 352 9.88 10.82 -29.08
C GLY A 352 10.87 10.00 -29.90
N ASN A 353 11.62 9.09 -29.26
CA ASN A 353 12.56 8.18 -29.89
C ASN A 353 11.86 6.97 -30.53
N ASN A 354 10.80 7.21 -31.32
CA ASN A 354 10.05 6.14 -31.99
C ASN A 354 10.98 5.29 -32.87
N SER A 355 10.77 3.98 -32.87
CA SER A 355 11.62 3.02 -33.56
C SER A 355 10.93 2.40 -34.77
N THR A 356 11.73 2.00 -35.76
CA THR A 356 11.23 1.32 -36.97
C THR A 356 11.41 -0.19 -36.86
N ILE A 357 10.33 -0.93 -37.03
CA ILE A 357 10.32 -2.39 -37.06
C ILE A 357 10.60 -2.87 -38.49
N ASN A 358 11.57 -3.76 -38.65
CA ASN A 358 11.92 -4.38 -39.92
C ASN A 358 11.86 -5.90 -39.78
N GLY A 359 10.94 -6.55 -40.51
CA GLY A 359 10.77 -8.01 -40.50
C GLY A 359 9.96 -8.54 -39.31
N ALA A 360 10.31 -8.13 -38.08
CA ALA A 360 9.69 -8.65 -36.86
C ALA A 360 8.17 -8.46 -36.84
N THR A 361 7.47 -9.45 -36.29
CA THR A 361 6.00 -9.48 -36.26
C THR A 361 5.48 -9.42 -34.84
N TRP A 362 4.34 -8.76 -34.67
CA TRP A 362 3.55 -8.76 -33.45
C TRP A 362 3.11 -10.17 -33.03
N SER A 363 3.28 -10.53 -31.76
CA SER A 363 2.86 -11.82 -31.19
C SER A 363 2.14 -11.61 -29.87
N SER A 364 0.94 -12.17 -29.73
CA SER A 364 0.22 -12.16 -28.46
C SER A 364 0.87 -13.12 -27.45
N THR A 365 1.05 -12.65 -26.20
CA THR A 365 1.64 -13.45 -25.12
C THR A 365 0.60 -13.74 -24.04
N PRO A 366 0.35 -15.03 -23.70
CA PRO A 366 -0.47 -15.37 -22.54
C PRO A 366 0.25 -14.97 -21.24
N ASP A 367 -0.47 -14.36 -20.30
CA ASP A 367 0.04 -14.08 -18.94
C ASP A 367 0.39 -15.40 -18.21
N PRO A 368 1.64 -15.60 -17.77
CA PRO A 368 2.08 -16.83 -17.11
C PRO A 368 1.53 -17.02 -15.69
N TYR A 369 0.87 -16.03 -15.08
CA TYR A 369 0.44 -16.06 -13.68
C TYR A 369 -1.02 -16.44 -13.44
N VAL A 370 -1.76 -16.85 -14.47
CA VAL A 370 -3.20 -17.00 -14.33
C VAL A 370 -3.68 -18.43 -14.64
N GLY A 371 -4.19 -19.08 -13.59
CA GLY A 371 -4.77 -20.41 -13.68
C GLY A 371 -6.10 -20.43 -14.43
N SER A 372 -6.43 -21.58 -14.99
CA SER A 372 -7.70 -21.80 -15.70
C SER A 372 -8.89 -21.72 -14.73
N PHE A 373 -9.82 -20.79 -14.98
CA PHE A 373 -11.16 -20.83 -14.40
C PHE A 373 -11.95 -22.02 -14.99
N SER A 374 -12.68 -22.74 -14.14
CA SER A 374 -13.67 -23.75 -14.54
C SER A 374 -14.89 -23.60 -13.63
N GLN A 375 -16.04 -23.24 -14.21
CA GLN A 375 -17.28 -23.06 -13.46
C GLN A 375 -18.18 -24.31 -13.51
N SER A 376 -18.87 -24.58 -12.41
CA SER A 376 -20.00 -25.51 -12.32
C SER A 376 -21.17 -24.86 -11.55
N GLY A 377 -22.04 -24.13 -12.25
CA GLY A 377 -23.32 -23.61 -11.72
C GLY A 377 -23.32 -22.14 -11.25
N GLY A 378 -24.50 -21.52 -11.26
CA GLY A 378 -24.75 -20.12 -10.84
C GLY A 378 -25.22 -19.16 -11.96
N THR A 379 -25.77 -18.01 -11.56
CA THR A 379 -26.27 -16.95 -12.47
C THR A 379 -25.49 -15.66 -12.26
N ILE A 380 -25.06 -15.02 -13.34
CA ILE A 380 -24.38 -13.73 -13.33
C ILE A 380 -25.21 -12.74 -14.17
N ASN A 381 -25.79 -11.76 -13.50
CA ASN A 381 -26.55 -10.66 -14.10
C ASN A 381 -25.67 -9.40 -14.17
N GLY A 382 -24.67 -9.43 -15.04
CA GLY A 382 -23.65 -8.40 -15.20
C GLY A 382 -22.53 -8.90 -16.09
N ASP A 383 -21.50 -8.07 -16.26
CA ASP A 383 -20.29 -8.46 -17.00
C ASP A 383 -19.34 -9.22 -16.07
N ILE A 384 -18.56 -10.13 -16.65
CA ILE A 384 -17.52 -10.90 -15.95
C ILE A 384 -16.23 -10.81 -16.75
N TYR A 385 -15.11 -10.69 -16.05
CA TYR A 385 -13.79 -10.96 -16.60
C TYR A 385 -13.26 -12.23 -15.95
N TYR A 386 -12.71 -13.13 -16.75
CA TYR A 386 -12.09 -14.36 -16.28
C TYR A 386 -10.90 -14.69 -17.16
N ASN A 387 -10.05 -15.60 -16.69
CA ASN A 387 -8.95 -16.11 -17.47
C ASN A 387 -9.08 -17.65 -17.50
N GLY A 388 -9.24 -18.23 -18.69
CA GLY A 388 -9.50 -19.67 -18.86
C GLY A 388 -10.80 -19.96 -19.60
N ASN A 389 -11.58 -20.95 -19.14
CA ASN A 389 -12.79 -21.37 -19.85
C ASN A 389 -14.02 -21.21 -18.96
N ILE A 390 -15.09 -20.63 -19.51
CA ILE A 390 -16.38 -20.60 -18.83
C ILE A 390 -17.32 -21.63 -19.47
N SER A 391 -17.96 -22.46 -18.65
CA SER A 391 -18.95 -23.45 -19.08
C SER A 391 -20.08 -23.57 -18.08
N GLY A 392 -21.33 -23.68 -18.54
CA GLY A 392 -22.47 -23.97 -17.68
C GLY A 392 -23.00 -22.79 -16.84
N THR A 393 -22.67 -21.55 -17.21
CA THR A 393 -23.09 -20.32 -16.51
C THR A 393 -24.29 -19.68 -17.19
N ASN A 394 -25.28 -19.24 -16.40
CA ASN A 394 -26.33 -18.36 -16.91
C ASN A 394 -25.86 -16.90 -16.80
N LEU A 395 -25.42 -16.31 -17.91
CA LEU A 395 -24.90 -14.94 -17.97
C LEU A 395 -25.83 -14.05 -18.81
N THR A 396 -26.17 -12.86 -18.31
CA THR A 396 -26.92 -11.84 -19.08
C THR A 396 -26.06 -10.69 -19.61
N GLY A 397 -24.83 -10.52 -19.10
CA GLY A 397 -23.87 -9.53 -19.58
C GLY A 397 -22.82 -10.13 -20.52
N THR A 398 -21.70 -9.44 -20.65
CA THR A 398 -20.58 -9.87 -21.50
C THR A 398 -19.57 -10.66 -20.67
N ALA A 399 -19.16 -11.82 -21.18
CA ALA A 399 -18.06 -12.58 -20.63
C ALA A 399 -16.78 -12.15 -21.34
N TYR A 400 -15.90 -11.45 -20.64
CA TYR A 400 -14.59 -11.05 -21.12
C TYR A 400 -13.55 -12.08 -20.71
N THR A 401 -12.64 -12.40 -21.62
CA THR A 401 -11.51 -13.29 -21.32
C THR A 401 -10.21 -12.80 -21.90
N SER A 402 -9.09 -13.05 -21.22
CA SER A 402 -7.73 -12.86 -21.73
C SER A 402 -7.16 -14.13 -22.37
N THR A 403 -7.61 -15.33 -21.96
CA THR A 403 -7.23 -16.61 -22.59
C THR A 403 -8.38 -17.61 -22.57
N GLY A 404 -8.37 -18.62 -23.46
CA GLY A 404 -9.37 -19.71 -23.47
C GLY A 404 -10.63 -19.42 -24.29
N SER A 405 -11.74 -20.08 -23.96
CA SER A 405 -12.98 -20.14 -24.75
C SER A 405 -14.25 -19.89 -23.92
N GLY A 406 -15.31 -19.40 -24.56
CA GLY A 406 -16.61 -19.11 -23.92
C GLY A 406 -16.86 -17.63 -23.59
N GLY A 407 -16.03 -16.71 -24.11
CA GLY A 407 -16.19 -15.27 -23.93
C GLY A 407 -15.59 -14.47 -25.09
N THR A 408 -15.78 -13.15 -25.04
CA THR A 408 -15.16 -12.16 -25.93
C THR A 408 -13.77 -11.83 -25.40
N LEU A 409 -12.77 -11.76 -26.27
CA LEU A 409 -11.45 -11.29 -25.87
C LEU A 409 -11.58 -9.86 -25.31
N HIS A 410 -11.11 -9.62 -24.09
CA HIS A 410 -11.11 -8.27 -23.52
C HIS A 410 -10.10 -7.40 -24.28
N PRO A 411 -10.44 -6.16 -24.67
CA PRO A 411 -9.47 -5.26 -25.28
C PRO A 411 -8.51 -4.66 -24.24
N ASP A 412 -7.31 -4.30 -24.65
CA ASP A 412 -6.27 -3.86 -23.70
C ASP A 412 -6.30 -2.37 -23.30
N PRO A 413 -5.65 -2.04 -22.16
CA PRO A 413 -5.06 -2.97 -21.18
C PRO A 413 -6.11 -3.80 -20.42
N LEU A 414 -5.73 -5.01 -20.02
CA LEU A 414 -6.54 -5.88 -19.15
C LEU A 414 -6.80 -5.18 -17.80
N PRO A 415 -7.94 -5.44 -17.14
CA PRO A 415 -8.17 -4.94 -15.80
C PRO A 415 -7.16 -5.58 -14.85
N GLU A 416 -6.26 -4.79 -14.28
CA GLU A 416 -5.29 -5.27 -13.31
C GLU A 416 -6.00 -5.67 -12.02
N PHE A 417 -5.45 -6.64 -11.28
CA PHE A 417 -5.94 -6.91 -9.94
C PHE A 417 -5.61 -5.69 -9.05
N PRO A 418 -6.62 -5.01 -8.50
CA PRO A 418 -6.41 -3.69 -7.94
C PRO A 418 -5.68 -3.76 -6.60
N LEU A 419 -4.71 -2.87 -6.39
CA LEU A 419 -4.04 -2.72 -5.10
C LEU A 419 -4.93 -1.93 -4.14
N ALA A 420 -5.48 -2.61 -3.14
CA ALA A 420 -6.21 -1.96 -2.05
C ALA A 420 -5.23 -1.29 -1.07
N ASN A 421 -5.44 -0.03 -0.73
CA ASN A 421 -4.77 0.61 0.40
C ASN A 421 -5.34 0.05 1.72
N ILE A 422 -4.58 -0.88 2.32
CA ILE A 422 -4.91 -1.57 3.57
C ILE A 422 -3.99 -1.19 4.73
N ALA A 423 -3.04 -0.28 4.50
CA ALA A 423 -2.07 0.13 5.51
C ALA A 423 -2.75 0.74 6.73
N TYR A 424 -3.85 1.46 6.53
CA TYR A 424 -4.69 2.03 7.60
C TYR A 424 -5.22 0.98 8.59
N PHE A 425 -5.71 -0.16 8.10
CA PHE A 425 -6.22 -1.23 8.98
C PHE A 425 -5.07 -1.96 9.65
N SER A 426 -4.01 -2.27 8.90
CA SER A 426 -2.86 -2.98 9.41
C SER A 426 -2.17 -2.20 10.53
N SER A 427 -1.92 -0.89 10.33
CA SER A 427 -1.31 -0.03 11.35
C SER A 427 -2.17 0.09 12.61
N SER A 428 -3.49 0.10 12.47
CA SER A 428 -4.39 0.17 13.63
C SER A 428 -4.45 -1.17 14.38
N LEU A 429 -4.45 -2.30 13.66
CA LEU A 429 -4.48 -3.63 14.25
C LEU A 429 -3.16 -3.98 14.95
N ASP A 430 -2.03 -3.58 14.37
CA ASP A 430 -0.70 -3.84 14.93
C ASP A 430 -0.45 -3.03 16.22
N THR A 431 -1.28 -2.01 16.50
CA THR A 431 -1.24 -1.26 17.77
C THR A 431 -2.12 -1.84 18.87
N ILE A 432 -2.92 -2.87 18.61
CA ILE A 432 -3.77 -3.45 19.65
C ILE A 432 -2.92 -4.40 20.49
N SER A 433 -2.75 -4.13 21.78
CA SER A 433 -2.05 -5.05 22.68
C SER A 433 -2.83 -6.34 22.84
N PRO A 434 -2.15 -7.46 23.12
CA PRO A 434 -2.81 -8.68 23.57
C PRO A 434 -3.75 -8.39 24.74
N ALA A 435 -4.88 -9.07 24.78
CA ALA A 435 -5.74 -9.00 25.95
C ALA A 435 -4.99 -9.73 27.07
N THR A 436 -4.87 -9.12 28.23
CA THR A 436 -4.31 -9.72 29.44
C THR A 436 -5.46 -9.99 30.39
N GLY A 437 -5.71 -11.26 30.71
CA GLY A 437 -6.64 -11.63 31.77
C GLY A 437 -5.83 -12.16 32.94
N SER A 438 -5.94 -11.54 34.11
CA SER A 438 -5.44 -12.15 35.35
C SER A 438 -6.25 -13.39 35.63
N GLY A 439 -5.66 -14.58 35.49
CA GLY A 439 -6.16 -15.77 36.13
C GLY A 439 -6.07 -15.65 37.65
N ASP A 440 -6.99 -14.93 38.30
CA ASP A 440 -7.39 -15.31 39.65
C ASP A 440 -8.91 -15.41 39.76
N SER A 441 -9.34 -16.64 39.99
CA SER A 441 -10.69 -17.08 40.25
C SER A 441 -11.29 -16.38 41.47
N GLY A 442 -11.83 -15.17 41.30
CA GLY A 442 -12.11 -14.32 42.46
C GLY A 442 -13.19 -13.25 42.36
N GLY A 443 -13.93 -13.10 41.26
CA GLY A 443 -15.16 -12.33 41.21
C GLY A 443 -15.03 -10.93 40.58
N ASP A 444 -15.99 -10.65 39.68
CA ASP A 444 -16.24 -9.38 39.00
C ASP A 444 -15.02 -8.79 38.25
N ASP A 445 -14.28 -9.63 37.54
CA ASP A 445 -13.25 -9.19 36.59
C ASP A 445 -13.94 -8.46 35.42
N GLU A 446 -13.87 -7.13 35.42
CA GLU A 446 -14.25 -6.35 34.25
C GLU A 446 -13.22 -6.63 33.14
N ASP A 447 -13.61 -7.43 32.14
CA ASP A 447 -12.82 -7.69 30.92
C ASP A 447 -12.21 -6.38 30.40
N GLU A 448 -10.89 -6.26 30.49
CA GLU A 448 -10.21 -5.00 30.21
C GLU A 448 -10.27 -4.68 28.71
N VAL A 449 -11.20 -3.81 28.32
CA VAL A 449 -11.29 -3.31 26.94
C VAL A 449 -10.19 -2.25 26.74
N THR A 450 -8.98 -2.73 26.46
CA THR A 450 -7.81 -1.85 26.31
C THR A 450 -7.95 -0.93 25.10
N GLY A 451 -7.64 0.35 25.29
CA GLY A 451 -7.74 1.36 24.24
C GLY A 451 -6.56 2.30 24.25
N GLN A 452 -5.58 2.05 23.38
CA GLN A 452 -4.30 2.76 23.44
C GLN A 452 -4.25 4.01 22.58
N ILE A 453 -4.98 4.04 21.46
CA ILE A 453 -4.95 5.19 20.56
C ILE A 453 -5.88 6.28 21.09
N VAL A 454 -5.26 7.23 21.77
CA VAL A 454 -5.91 8.41 22.31
C VAL A 454 -5.90 9.54 21.27
N THR A 455 -7.08 10.11 21.02
CA THR A 455 -7.19 11.33 20.20
C THR A 455 -6.78 12.55 21.01
N VAL A 456 -5.93 13.40 20.42
CA VAL A 456 -5.48 14.63 21.06
C VAL A 456 -6.48 15.75 20.79
N THR A 457 -7.00 16.37 21.86
CA THR A 457 -8.10 17.35 21.77
C THR A 457 -7.63 18.79 22.00
N GLY A 458 -8.35 19.76 21.43
CA GLY A 458 -8.08 21.20 21.61
C GLY A 458 -6.94 21.76 20.74
N THR A 459 -7.15 22.97 20.22
CA THR A 459 -6.27 23.60 19.20
C THR A 459 -5.03 24.31 19.75
N LYS A 460 -5.03 24.70 21.04
CA LYS A 460 -3.92 25.45 21.66
C LYS A 460 -3.08 24.64 22.67
N GLY A 461 -3.69 23.71 23.38
CA GLY A 461 -3.02 22.87 24.38
C GLY A 461 -2.60 21.50 23.85
N ARG A 462 -3.32 20.99 22.83
CA ARG A 462 -3.22 19.59 22.35
C ARG A 462 -3.22 18.64 23.54
N ASN A 463 -4.39 18.42 24.12
CA ASN A 463 -4.56 17.79 25.42
C ASN A 463 -4.98 16.32 25.32
N VAL A 464 -4.51 15.54 26.29
CA VAL A 464 -5.04 14.22 26.63
C VAL A 464 -5.69 14.30 28.01
N SER A 465 -6.97 13.94 28.10
CA SER A 465 -7.68 13.90 29.38
C SER A 465 -7.37 12.63 30.15
N GLY A 466 -7.21 12.70 31.46
CA GLY A 466 -7.21 11.53 32.33
C GLY A 466 -8.33 11.62 33.36
N SER A 467 -8.86 10.50 33.84
CA SER A 467 -9.74 10.44 35.00
C SER A 467 -9.55 9.17 35.83
N VAL A 468 -9.78 9.23 37.14
CA VAL A 468 -9.79 8.04 38.02
C VAL A 468 -10.85 8.18 39.10
N PHE A 469 -11.23 7.06 39.71
CA PHE A 469 -12.03 7.01 40.93
C PHE A 469 -11.31 6.17 42.02
N PRO A 470 -10.86 6.78 43.13
CA PRO A 470 -10.28 6.03 44.25
C PRO A 470 -11.37 5.34 45.09
N THR A 471 -11.21 4.05 45.45
CA THR A 471 -12.30 3.22 46.02
C THR A 471 -12.46 3.23 47.55
N ASN A 472 -11.40 3.42 48.34
CA ASN A 472 -11.48 3.38 49.82
C ASN A 472 -10.58 4.44 50.52
N GLU A 473 -10.81 4.63 51.83
CA GLU A 473 -9.91 5.42 52.69
C GLU A 473 -8.55 4.74 52.83
N VAL A 474 -7.56 5.27 52.09
CA VAL A 474 -6.15 4.91 52.24
C VAL A 474 -5.65 5.14 53.65
N ASN A 475 -5.40 4.07 54.42
CA ASN A 475 -5.03 4.18 55.84
C ASN A 475 -3.76 3.40 56.18
N TYR A 476 -2.59 3.96 55.87
CA TYR A 476 -1.39 3.73 56.68
C TYR A 476 -0.42 4.93 56.66
N LEU A 477 0.57 4.96 57.55
CA LEU A 477 1.39 6.13 57.87
C LEU A 477 2.88 5.82 57.64
N CYS A 478 3.42 6.22 56.49
CA CYS A 478 4.80 6.66 56.40
C CYS A 478 4.91 8.05 55.78
N CYS A 479 5.92 8.80 56.20
CA CYS A 479 6.54 9.82 55.36
C CYS A 479 5.79 11.17 55.22
N GLY A 480 4.64 11.35 55.90
CA GLY A 480 4.03 12.67 56.14
C GLY A 480 3.19 13.26 55.00
N MET A 481 2.93 12.49 53.93
CA MET A 481 1.90 12.77 52.94
C MET A 481 0.68 11.91 53.25
N VAL A 482 -0.52 12.48 53.25
CA VAL A 482 -1.74 11.78 53.71
C VAL A 482 -2.75 11.70 52.58
N TYR A 483 -3.04 10.49 52.07
CA TYR A 483 -4.00 10.20 50.99
C TYR A 483 -3.55 10.58 49.58
N TRP A 484 -2.34 10.17 49.17
CA TRP A 484 -1.77 10.52 47.87
C TRP A 484 -1.68 9.32 46.92
N TRP A 485 -1.89 9.59 45.64
CA TRP A 485 -1.65 8.67 44.55
C TRP A 485 -1.11 9.46 43.35
N GLU A 486 -0.36 8.77 42.51
CA GLU A 486 0.11 9.28 41.23
C GLU A 486 -0.10 8.23 40.13
N VAL A 487 -0.49 8.70 38.96
CA VAL A 487 -0.55 7.94 37.70
C VAL A 487 0.51 8.51 36.77
N LYS A 488 1.41 7.67 36.29
CA LYS A 488 2.38 8.00 35.24
C LYS A 488 2.02 7.24 34.00
N VAL A 489 1.96 7.94 32.88
CA VAL A 489 1.58 7.37 31.59
C VAL A 489 2.71 7.62 30.61
N GLU A 490 3.13 6.57 29.93
CA GLU A 490 3.99 6.68 28.76
C GLU A 490 3.14 6.82 27.50
N PHE A 491 3.42 7.86 26.73
CA PHE A 491 2.77 8.16 25.47
C PHE A 491 3.77 8.00 24.31
N GLN A 492 3.29 7.51 23.17
CA GLN A 492 4.02 7.50 21.90
C GLN A 492 3.22 8.25 20.82
N PRO A 493 3.75 9.30 20.18
CA PRO A 493 3.08 9.91 19.03
C PRO A 493 2.98 8.93 17.86
N ILE A 494 1.83 8.86 17.19
CA ILE A 494 1.69 8.04 15.98
C ILE A 494 2.68 8.52 14.91
N GLY A 495 3.45 7.58 14.36
CA GLY A 495 4.49 7.83 13.36
C GLY A 495 5.85 8.23 13.92
N SER A 496 6.04 8.20 15.25
CA SER A 496 7.34 8.38 15.91
C SER A 496 7.78 7.11 16.63
N ASN A 497 9.08 6.87 16.71
CA ASN A 497 9.68 5.78 17.51
C ASN A 497 10.07 6.23 18.93
N THR A 498 9.81 7.49 19.28
CA THR A 498 10.15 8.06 20.60
C THR A 498 8.94 8.10 21.51
N THR A 499 9.12 7.76 22.78
CA THR A 499 8.10 7.88 23.82
C THR A 499 8.37 9.05 24.76
N PHE A 500 7.36 9.47 25.53
CA PHE A 500 7.47 10.49 26.56
C PHE A 500 6.51 10.18 27.72
N PHE A 501 6.79 10.74 28.90
CA PHE A 501 6.00 10.49 30.11
C PHE A 501 5.22 11.73 30.54
N GLU A 502 4.02 11.50 31.03
CA GLU A 502 3.25 12.48 31.77
C GLU A 502 2.82 11.88 33.11
N THR A 503 2.77 12.69 34.15
CA THR A 503 2.38 12.25 35.49
C THR A 503 1.29 13.14 36.02
N TYR A 504 0.33 12.56 36.73
CA TYR A 504 -0.68 13.28 37.49
C TYR A 504 -0.81 12.68 38.87
N GLY A 505 -0.90 13.52 39.89
CA GLY A 505 -1.15 13.06 41.25
C GLY A 505 -1.89 14.09 42.06
N GLU A 506 -2.61 13.60 43.05
CA GLU A 506 -3.35 14.41 43.99
C GLU A 506 -3.33 13.80 45.39
N ASN A 507 -3.64 14.65 46.37
CA ASN A 507 -3.76 14.27 47.77
C ASN A 507 -5.23 14.39 48.24
N THR A 508 -6.16 13.68 47.58
CA THR A 508 -7.60 13.96 47.70
C THR A 508 -8.51 12.70 47.70
N ARG A 509 -9.68 12.83 48.36
CA ARG A 509 -10.59 11.73 48.74
C ARG A 509 -11.79 11.51 47.78
N ASN A 510 -12.30 10.27 47.71
CA ASN A 510 -13.66 9.82 47.37
C ASN A 510 -14.45 10.67 46.35
N SER A 511 -13.85 10.96 45.20
CA SER A 511 -14.55 11.57 44.07
C SER A 511 -13.78 11.35 42.78
N THR A 512 -14.49 11.29 41.65
CA THR A 512 -13.87 11.24 40.33
C THR A 512 -12.93 12.41 40.16
N ARG A 513 -11.66 12.13 39.86
CA ARG A 513 -10.70 13.14 39.42
C ARG A 513 -10.62 13.12 37.93
N SER A 514 -10.49 14.30 37.34
CA SER A 514 -10.29 14.45 35.91
C SER A 514 -9.31 15.58 35.67
N TRP A 515 -8.36 15.36 34.77
CA TRP A 515 -7.30 16.31 34.46
C TRP A 515 -7.00 16.29 32.96
N ASN A 516 -6.14 17.20 32.52
CA ASN A 516 -5.67 17.25 31.15
C ASN A 516 -4.14 17.42 31.14
N TRP A 517 -3.43 16.52 30.47
CA TRP A 517 -2.03 16.72 30.12
C TRP A 517 -1.94 17.51 28.82
N SER A 518 -1.15 18.59 28.81
CA SER A 518 -0.86 19.38 27.60
C SER A 518 0.38 18.78 26.93
N ILE A 519 0.20 18.00 25.88
CA ILE A 519 1.28 17.24 25.24
C ILE A 519 1.81 17.87 23.95
N LYS A 520 1.41 19.11 23.64
CA LYS A 520 1.77 19.82 22.39
C LYS A 520 3.27 19.82 22.07
N ASP A 521 4.13 19.87 23.07
CA ASP A 521 5.57 20.01 22.90
C ASP A 521 6.25 18.66 22.60
N HIS A 522 5.54 17.54 22.79
CA HIS A 522 6.04 16.18 22.61
C HIS A 522 5.61 15.52 21.29
N ILE A 523 4.56 16.02 20.62
CA ILE A 523 3.87 15.28 19.54
C ILE A 523 4.04 15.87 18.13
N GLY A 524 4.71 17.01 17.97
CA GLY A 524 4.81 17.69 16.66
C GLY A 524 3.43 17.93 16.03
N ASN A 525 3.21 17.38 14.83
CA ASN A 525 1.93 17.44 14.09
C ASN A 525 0.98 16.26 14.35
N ALA A 526 1.40 15.23 15.08
CA ALA A 526 0.57 14.03 15.31
C ALA A 526 -0.75 14.41 15.99
N THR A 527 -1.89 13.91 15.50
CA THR A 527 -3.23 14.18 16.04
C THR A 527 -3.71 13.12 17.03
N GLN A 528 -2.92 12.06 17.20
CA GLN A 528 -3.20 10.90 18.03
C GLN A 528 -1.91 10.42 18.70
N VAL A 529 -2.05 9.83 19.88
CA VAL A 529 -0.97 9.20 20.65
C VAL A 529 -1.37 7.81 21.10
N ILE A 530 -0.39 6.96 21.34
CA ILE A 530 -0.54 5.61 21.90
C ILE A 530 -0.22 5.69 23.39
N VAL A 531 -1.07 5.16 24.26
CA VAL A 531 -0.73 4.86 25.66
C VAL A 531 0.07 3.56 25.68
N LYS A 532 1.36 3.65 26.01
CA LYS A 532 2.27 2.50 26.04
C LYS A 532 2.19 1.80 27.38
N ASN A 533 2.39 2.54 28.47
CA ASN A 533 2.48 1.96 29.79
C ASN A 533 1.78 2.89 30.79
N ILE A 534 1.13 2.30 31.80
CA ILE A 534 0.54 3.05 32.92
C ILE A 534 1.16 2.48 34.17
N TRP A 535 1.81 3.36 34.94
CA TRP A 535 2.25 3.05 36.27
C TRP A 535 1.42 3.80 37.28
N ILE A 536 1.21 3.18 38.42
CA ILE A 536 0.65 3.82 39.59
C ILE A 536 1.66 3.72 40.73
N ARG A 537 1.61 4.72 41.59
CA ARG A 537 2.21 4.65 42.90
C ARG A 537 1.34 5.40 43.88
N GLY A 538 1.41 4.99 45.13
CA GLY A 538 0.66 5.64 46.17
C GLY A 538 0.86 4.91 47.48
N ASP A 539 0.08 5.32 48.45
CA ASP A 539 -0.13 4.56 49.67
C ASP A 539 -1.37 3.70 49.36
N PHE A 540 -1.22 2.40 49.11
CA PHE A 540 -2.31 1.48 48.77
C PHE A 540 -2.20 0.24 49.65
N ALA A 541 -3.11 0.11 50.63
CA ALA A 541 -3.16 -1.05 51.50
C ALA A 541 -3.49 -2.32 50.71
N ALA A 542 -2.57 -3.29 50.77
CA ALA A 542 -2.62 -4.56 50.05
C ALA A 542 -4.04 -5.17 49.98
N GLY A 543 -4.61 -5.18 48.77
CA GLY A 543 -5.86 -5.84 48.43
C GLY A 543 -7.16 -5.15 48.87
N SER A 544 -7.11 -3.91 49.39
CA SER A 544 -8.32 -3.19 49.84
C SER A 544 -8.49 -1.77 49.28
N GLU A 545 -7.47 -1.24 48.62
CA GLU A 545 -7.41 0.13 48.08
C GLU A 545 -6.92 0.07 46.63
N TYR A 546 -7.61 0.74 45.71
CA TYR A 546 -7.28 0.71 44.28
C TYR A 546 -7.85 1.94 43.56
N LEU A 547 -7.32 2.22 42.37
CA LEU A 547 -7.93 3.16 41.42
C LEU A 547 -8.85 2.38 40.48
N THR A 548 -10.12 2.76 40.39
CA THR A 548 -11.06 2.20 39.42
C THR A 548 -11.47 3.25 38.40
N ASN A 549 -11.97 2.81 37.24
CA ASN A 549 -12.32 3.67 36.11
C ASN A 549 -11.14 4.58 35.72
N VAL A 550 -9.95 4.00 35.62
CA VAL A 550 -8.76 4.74 35.17
C VAL A 550 -8.93 5.00 33.67
N THR A 551 -9.35 6.21 33.32
CA THR A 551 -9.49 6.60 31.93
C THR A 551 -8.35 7.48 31.46
N ILE A 552 -7.83 7.21 30.27
CA ILE A 552 -6.86 8.07 29.58
C ILE A 552 -7.36 8.28 28.15
N GLY A 553 -7.48 9.53 27.74
CA GLY A 553 -7.99 9.88 26.43
C GLY A 553 -9.43 9.47 26.15
N GLY A 554 -10.22 9.17 27.21
CA GLY A 554 -11.56 8.63 27.09
C GLY A 554 -11.63 7.10 26.95
N HIS A 555 -10.50 6.39 27.01
CA HIS A 555 -10.45 4.93 27.11
C HIS A 555 -10.36 4.50 28.56
N ASN A 556 -11.09 3.46 28.96
CA ASN A 556 -11.04 2.90 30.31
C ASN A 556 -10.00 1.75 30.34
N PHE A 557 -9.00 1.87 31.19
CA PHE A 557 -7.97 0.88 31.47
C PHE A 557 -8.27 0.11 32.77
N GLY A 558 -9.55 0.09 33.18
CA GLY A 558 -10.03 -0.75 34.26
C GLY A 558 -9.59 -0.32 35.66
N ARG A 559 -9.37 -1.34 36.49
CA ARG A 559 -8.92 -1.25 37.88
C ARG A 559 -7.41 -1.39 37.92
N MET A 560 -6.77 -0.60 38.78
CA MET A 560 -5.33 -0.65 38.98
C MET A 560 -5.03 -0.62 40.48
N ASP A 561 -4.25 -1.59 40.94
CA ASP A 561 -4.18 -1.99 42.35
C ASP A 561 -3.03 -1.35 43.13
N GLY A 562 -1.95 -0.92 42.45
CA GLY A 562 -0.81 -0.25 43.09
C GLY A 562 -0.23 -1.09 44.21
N ILE A 563 0.38 -2.23 43.90
CA ILE A 563 0.81 -3.20 44.91
C ILE A 563 2.04 -2.68 45.71
N GLY A 564 1.78 -2.06 46.86
CA GLY A 564 2.78 -1.90 47.92
C GLY A 564 2.93 -0.48 48.49
N ASP A 565 3.00 -0.39 49.83
CA ASP A 565 3.13 0.87 50.60
C ASP A 565 4.53 1.53 50.52
N ASP A 566 5.37 1.22 49.53
CA ASP A 566 6.77 1.69 49.49
C ASP A 566 6.99 2.95 48.63
N GLY A 567 5.94 3.41 47.92
CA GLY A 567 5.98 4.59 47.05
C GLY A 567 6.78 4.38 45.76
N THR A 568 7.08 3.13 45.39
CA THR A 568 7.65 2.77 44.10
C THR A 568 6.58 2.73 43.01
N TRP A 569 7.01 2.76 41.74
CA TRP A 569 6.10 2.73 40.60
C TRP A 569 5.79 1.29 40.23
N ASP A 570 4.54 0.91 40.36
CA ASP A 570 4.01 -0.37 39.94
C ASP A 570 3.43 -0.21 38.54
N ILE A 571 3.83 -1.08 37.61
CA ILE A 571 3.23 -1.09 36.28
C ILE A 571 1.90 -1.83 36.37
N GLU A 572 0.83 -1.15 35.97
CA GLU A 572 -0.54 -1.68 36.04
C GLU A 572 -1.10 -1.94 34.64
N TYR A 573 -0.46 -1.34 33.63
CA TYR A 573 -0.76 -1.57 32.22
C TYR A 573 0.54 -1.55 31.42
N SER A 574 0.76 -2.60 30.61
CA SER A 574 1.90 -2.68 29.69
C SER A 574 1.48 -3.05 28.28
N HIS A 575 1.90 -2.26 27.31
CA HIS A 575 1.54 -2.46 25.90
C HIS A 575 2.19 -3.70 25.28
N ASP A 576 3.41 -4.05 25.70
CA ASP A 576 4.16 -5.19 25.18
C ASP A 576 4.17 -6.39 26.14
N GLY A 577 3.43 -6.29 27.27
CA GLY A 577 3.48 -7.29 28.33
C GLY A 577 4.77 -7.26 29.15
N SER A 578 5.65 -6.26 28.95
CA SER A 578 6.84 -6.09 29.79
C SER A 578 6.44 -5.60 31.18
N ASP A 579 6.95 -6.27 32.22
CA ASP A 579 6.57 -6.03 33.61
C ASP A 579 7.32 -4.87 34.27
N GLY A 580 8.14 -4.11 33.53
CA GLY A 580 8.58 -2.74 33.83
C GLY A 580 9.14 -2.44 35.23
N THR A 581 9.39 -3.44 36.08
CA THR A 581 9.64 -3.29 37.52
C THR A 581 11.05 -3.76 37.89
N THR A 582 11.69 -2.99 38.75
CA THR A 582 13.05 -3.26 39.26
C THR A 582 13.13 -4.36 40.33
N THR A 583 12.04 -5.09 40.53
CA THR A 583 11.90 -6.25 41.42
C THR A 583 10.94 -7.23 40.75
N CYS A 584 11.47 -8.24 40.07
CA CYS A 584 10.62 -9.18 39.33
C CYS A 584 10.07 -10.27 40.27
N ASP A 585 8.75 -10.46 40.26
CA ASP A 585 8.04 -11.40 41.15
C ASP A 585 8.34 -12.87 40.80
N ASP A 586 8.75 -13.15 39.56
CA ASP A 586 9.12 -14.50 39.07
C ASP A 586 10.65 -14.70 38.92
N CYS A 587 11.43 -13.89 39.61
CA CYS A 587 12.89 -13.93 39.55
C CYS A 587 13.43 -15.12 40.35
N VAL A 588 14.26 -15.93 39.71
CA VAL A 588 14.91 -17.07 40.37
C VAL A 588 16.37 -16.78 40.57
N THR A 589 16.78 -16.71 41.84
CA THR A 589 18.20 -16.54 42.18
C THR A 589 18.88 -17.90 42.38
N LYS A 590 20.00 -18.12 41.69
CA LYS A 590 20.88 -19.28 41.91
C LYS A 590 22.25 -18.81 42.35
N SER A 591 22.88 -19.56 43.26
CA SER A 591 24.20 -19.23 43.79
C SER A 591 25.21 -20.35 43.53
N TYR A 592 26.43 -19.98 43.17
CA TYR A 592 27.57 -20.90 43.04
C TYR A 592 28.79 -20.34 43.74
N GLY A 593 29.65 -21.19 44.29
CA GLY A 593 30.92 -20.75 44.83
C GLY A 593 31.90 -21.87 45.11
N LYS A 594 33.17 -21.50 45.24
CA LYS A 594 34.27 -22.42 45.51
C LYS A 594 35.40 -21.78 46.32
N ASN A 595 36.32 -22.64 46.73
CA ASN A 595 37.57 -22.32 47.41
C ASN A 595 38.75 -22.83 46.55
N GLN A 596 38.92 -22.29 45.33
CA GLN A 596 39.96 -22.75 44.39
C GLN A 596 40.56 -21.55 43.62
N SER A 597 41.83 -21.68 43.25
CA SER A 597 42.60 -20.60 42.61
C SER A 597 43.15 -20.98 41.24
N ASN A 598 43.36 -19.95 40.42
CA ASN A 598 44.27 -19.96 39.27
C ASN A 598 43.86 -20.83 38.06
N THR A 599 42.58 -21.21 37.96
CA THR A 599 41.99 -21.85 36.78
C THR A 599 40.57 -21.34 36.55
N THR A 600 40.13 -21.29 35.28
CA THR A 600 38.72 -21.07 34.95
C THR A 600 37.86 -22.17 35.59
N ILE A 601 36.84 -21.76 36.32
CA ILE A 601 35.87 -22.65 36.95
C ILE A 601 34.56 -22.48 36.19
N SER A 602 34.07 -23.58 35.62
CA SER A 602 32.80 -23.61 34.90
C SER A 602 31.79 -24.51 35.62
N TRP A 603 30.53 -24.12 35.60
CA TRP A 603 29.40 -24.87 36.15
C TRP A 603 28.15 -24.60 35.32
N ASN A 604 27.06 -25.29 35.65
CA ASN A 604 25.74 -25.00 35.09
C ASN A 604 24.79 -24.62 36.21
N PHE A 605 23.98 -23.58 36.02
CA PHE A 605 22.79 -23.36 36.82
C PHE A 605 21.65 -24.21 36.27
N ASP A 606 21.01 -24.97 37.16
CA ASP A 606 19.79 -25.73 36.82
C ASP A 606 18.57 -24.89 37.22
N VAL A 607 17.82 -24.48 36.20
CA VAL A 607 16.61 -23.65 36.30
C VAL A 607 15.41 -24.36 35.66
N THR A 608 15.49 -25.68 35.52
CA THR A 608 14.46 -26.50 34.87
C THR A 608 13.09 -26.36 35.51
N ASP A 609 13.03 -26.36 36.84
CA ASP A 609 11.75 -26.25 37.58
C ASP A 609 11.18 -24.81 37.60
N ASN A 610 11.85 -23.87 36.92
CA ASN A 610 11.57 -22.45 37.03
C ASN A 610 11.12 -21.81 35.72
N PHE A 611 11.54 -22.34 34.56
CA PHE A 611 11.32 -21.72 33.25
C PHE A 611 10.92 -22.76 32.20
N SER A 612 10.27 -22.32 31.12
CA SER A 612 9.91 -23.15 29.96
C SER A 612 11.02 -23.14 28.90
N LEU A 613 11.11 -24.20 28.08
CA LEU A 613 12.13 -24.34 27.04
C LEU A 613 11.90 -23.43 25.82
N ASP A 614 10.67 -22.97 25.60
CA ASP A 614 10.26 -22.33 24.34
C ASP A 614 10.49 -20.82 24.31
N ARG A 615 11.09 -20.26 25.37
CA ARG A 615 11.22 -18.80 25.56
C ARG A 615 12.58 -18.40 26.07
N ASP A 616 12.93 -17.15 25.78
CA ASP A 616 14.20 -16.56 26.18
C ASP A 616 14.26 -16.37 27.70
N ILE A 617 15.45 -16.58 28.27
CA ILE A 617 15.73 -16.32 29.67
C ILE A 617 16.70 -15.15 29.72
N SER A 618 16.48 -14.22 30.64
CA SER A 618 17.31 -13.06 30.86
C SER A 618 18.02 -13.12 32.22
N VAL A 619 19.21 -12.52 32.31
CA VAL A 619 19.88 -12.22 33.57
C VAL A 619 19.54 -10.78 33.95
N THR A 620 19.07 -10.57 35.18
CA THR A 620 18.62 -9.24 35.66
C THR A 620 19.60 -8.61 36.65
N LYS A 621 20.21 -9.42 37.52
CA LYS A 621 21.17 -8.98 38.55
C LYS A 621 22.24 -10.03 38.82
N ILE A 622 23.45 -9.57 39.15
CA ILE A 622 24.53 -10.42 39.63
C ILE A 622 25.17 -9.83 40.89
N TRP A 623 25.21 -10.62 41.96
CA TRP A 623 25.91 -10.30 43.20
C TRP A 623 27.12 -11.18 43.41
N VAL A 624 28.10 -10.62 44.10
CA VAL A 624 29.29 -11.35 44.58
C VAL A 624 29.44 -11.15 46.08
N ARG A 625 29.85 -12.21 46.77
CA ARG A 625 30.39 -12.13 48.13
C ARG A 625 31.66 -12.95 48.25
N GLY A 626 32.53 -12.51 49.14
CA GLY A 626 33.83 -13.11 49.40
C GLY A 626 34.78 -12.07 49.96
N ASP A 627 35.94 -12.53 50.40
CA ASP A 627 37.03 -11.65 50.86
C ASP A 627 37.97 -11.35 49.68
N LEU A 628 37.50 -10.58 48.70
CA LEU A 628 38.27 -10.25 47.49
C LEU A 628 39.04 -8.95 47.73
N ASN A 629 40.29 -9.00 48.21
CA ASN A 629 41.05 -7.76 48.42
C ASN A 629 41.23 -6.97 47.10
N GLY A 630 40.60 -5.79 47.03
CA GLY A 630 40.24 -5.06 45.79
C GLY A 630 41.35 -4.70 44.80
N ASN A 631 42.62 -4.97 45.11
CA ASN A 631 43.76 -4.81 44.20
C ASN A 631 44.33 -6.13 43.63
N ASN A 632 44.23 -7.26 44.33
CA ASN A 632 44.90 -8.52 43.94
C ASN A 632 43.94 -9.70 43.72
N GLU A 633 42.72 -9.64 44.26
CA GLU A 633 41.78 -10.76 44.29
C GLU A 633 40.48 -10.31 43.62
N LYS A 634 40.13 -10.92 42.48
CA LYS A 634 38.95 -10.57 41.68
C LYS A 634 38.46 -11.77 40.89
N LEU A 635 37.20 -11.71 40.51
CA LEU A 635 36.56 -12.66 39.62
C LEU A 635 36.56 -12.05 38.20
N ARG A 636 37.43 -12.55 37.31
CA ARG A 636 37.48 -12.11 35.91
C ARG A 636 36.63 -13.01 35.02
N ASP A 637 36.28 -12.47 33.86
CA ASP A 637 35.62 -13.20 32.78
C ASP A 637 34.37 -13.94 33.30
N VAL A 638 33.54 -13.23 34.08
CA VAL A 638 32.32 -13.81 34.61
C VAL A 638 31.32 -13.97 33.48
N THR A 639 31.10 -15.20 33.05
CA THR A 639 30.17 -15.52 31.96
C THR A 639 28.95 -16.24 32.49
N VAL A 640 27.76 -15.88 32.00
CA VAL A 640 26.49 -16.59 32.25
C VAL A 640 25.75 -16.72 30.91
N GLY A 641 25.35 -17.94 30.56
CA GLY A 641 24.63 -18.28 29.33
C GLY A 641 25.26 -17.73 28.06
N GLY A 642 26.59 -17.81 27.95
CA GLY A 642 27.35 -17.32 26.79
C GLY A 642 27.69 -15.82 26.80
N HIS A 643 27.08 -15.01 27.67
CA HIS A 643 27.37 -13.58 27.81
C HIS A 643 28.45 -13.31 28.85
N ASN A 644 29.34 -12.34 28.60
CA ASN A 644 30.42 -11.95 29.52
C ASN A 644 30.08 -10.65 30.24
N PHE A 645 29.84 -10.75 31.56
CA PHE A 645 29.46 -9.64 32.44
C PHE A 645 30.67 -8.90 33.05
N GLY A 646 31.89 -9.30 32.65
CA GLY A 646 33.11 -8.58 32.97
C GLY A 646 33.79 -9.06 34.26
N THR A 647 34.31 -8.10 35.05
CA THR A 647 35.16 -8.37 36.22
C THR A 647 34.51 -7.84 37.50
N PHE A 648 34.35 -8.71 38.50
CA PHE A 648 33.72 -8.39 39.78
C PHE A 648 34.73 -8.30 40.93
N ARG A 649 34.48 -7.35 41.85
CA ARG A 649 35.35 -7.01 43.00
C ARG A 649 34.50 -6.81 44.26
N SER A 650 34.92 -7.33 45.42
CA SER A 650 34.32 -6.94 46.71
C SER A 650 35.26 -5.98 47.43
N GLY A 651 34.88 -4.72 47.64
CA GLY A 651 35.77 -3.73 48.25
C GLY A 651 36.09 -3.96 49.74
N TYR A 652 35.54 -4.99 50.39
CA TYR A 652 35.51 -5.14 51.85
C TYR A 652 35.44 -6.62 52.28
N GLN A 653 36.12 -6.94 53.40
CA GLN A 653 36.30 -8.30 53.95
C GLN A 653 35.14 -8.76 54.85
N ASP A 654 33.88 -8.45 54.49
CA ASP A 654 32.72 -8.64 55.37
C ASP A 654 31.83 -9.84 55.01
N GLY A 655 32.08 -10.49 53.86
CA GLY A 655 31.29 -11.64 53.41
C GLY A 655 29.84 -11.29 53.01
N VAL A 656 29.53 -10.00 52.84
CA VAL A 656 28.19 -9.50 52.48
C VAL A 656 28.00 -9.57 50.96
N TRP A 657 26.79 -9.92 50.51
CA TRP A 657 26.42 -9.84 49.09
C TRP A 657 26.45 -8.41 48.60
N ARG A 658 27.17 -8.17 47.51
CA ARG A 658 27.21 -6.87 46.84
C ARG A 658 26.87 -7.04 45.38
N GLU A 659 25.97 -6.20 44.90
CA GLU A 659 25.62 -6.16 43.48
C GLU A 659 26.83 -5.70 42.69
N GLN A 660 27.06 -6.33 41.55
CA GLN A 660 28.14 -6.02 40.63
C GLN A 660 27.62 -5.68 39.24
N TRP A 661 26.41 -6.12 38.92
CA TRP A 661 25.74 -5.87 37.66
C TRP A 661 24.23 -5.88 37.86
N SER A 662 23.56 -4.95 37.18
CA SER A 662 22.10 -4.87 37.02
C SER A 662 21.81 -4.37 35.60
N GLY A 663 20.76 -4.92 34.98
CA GLY A 663 20.36 -4.68 33.59
C GLY A 663 19.48 -5.82 33.09
N THR A 664 19.14 -5.88 31.81
CA THR A 664 18.42 -7.03 31.22
C THR A 664 19.24 -7.56 30.07
N GLU A 665 19.76 -8.78 30.21
CA GLU A 665 20.57 -9.43 29.18
C GLU A 665 20.00 -10.81 28.85
N ILE A 666 19.49 -10.98 27.62
CA ILE A 666 19.01 -12.28 27.11
C ILE A 666 20.20 -13.22 26.93
N ILE A 667 20.08 -14.46 27.41
CA ILE A 667 21.18 -15.43 27.42
C ILE A 667 20.90 -16.68 26.59
N GLN A 668 21.96 -17.31 26.09
CA GLN A 668 21.89 -18.52 25.27
C GLN A 668 21.79 -19.79 26.13
N ILE A 669 20.83 -20.66 25.80
CA ILE A 669 20.64 -21.98 26.42
C ILE A 669 21.41 -23.02 25.60
N GLN A 670 22.58 -23.46 26.07
CA GLN A 670 23.51 -24.30 25.29
C GLN A 670 23.16 -25.80 25.24
N ASN A 671 22.33 -26.33 26.15
CA ASN A 671 21.92 -27.74 26.13
C ASN A 671 20.43 -27.88 26.42
N ARG A 672 19.65 -28.24 25.39
CA ARG A 672 18.25 -28.68 25.49
C ARG A 672 18.18 -30.21 25.40
N ASP A 673 18.81 -30.89 26.35
CA ASP A 673 18.78 -32.36 26.43
C ASP A 673 17.92 -32.80 27.63
N ASP A 674 17.00 -33.75 27.41
CA ASP A 674 16.15 -34.40 28.41
C ASP A 674 15.32 -33.46 29.32
N ASP A 675 14.56 -32.51 28.73
CA ASP A 675 13.67 -31.58 29.44
C ASP A 675 14.36 -30.73 30.54
N LYS A 676 15.68 -30.52 30.46
CA LYS A 676 16.44 -29.75 31.46
C LYS A 676 16.98 -28.45 30.91
N ILE A 677 16.75 -27.36 31.64
CA ILE A 677 17.28 -26.03 31.30
C ILE A 677 18.55 -25.79 32.13
N LYS A 678 19.70 -25.91 31.45
CA LYS A 678 21.03 -25.69 32.04
C LYS A 678 21.70 -24.48 31.42
N ILE A 679 21.98 -23.49 32.27
CA ILE A 679 22.67 -22.26 31.86
C ILE A 679 24.15 -22.39 32.21
N SER A 680 24.99 -22.44 31.17
CA SER A 680 26.44 -22.54 31.36
C SER A 680 26.99 -21.25 31.96
N SER A 681 27.87 -21.37 32.94
CA SER A 681 28.47 -20.23 33.62
C SER A 681 29.94 -20.50 33.93
N SER A 682 30.75 -19.46 33.94
CA SER A 682 32.17 -19.59 34.27
C SER A 682 32.74 -18.33 34.90
N VAL A 683 33.84 -18.50 35.62
CA VAL A 683 34.61 -17.41 36.20
C VAL A 683 36.08 -17.79 36.32
N ASN A 684 36.97 -16.79 36.27
CA ASN A 684 38.40 -16.94 36.45
C ASN A 684 38.90 -16.15 37.69
N PRO A 685 39.03 -16.80 38.86
CA PRO A 685 39.55 -16.16 40.08
C PRO A 685 41.05 -15.89 39.98
N THR A 686 41.50 -14.67 40.31
CA THR A 686 42.93 -14.28 40.20
C THR A 686 43.85 -14.82 41.29
N SER A 687 43.31 -15.26 42.43
CA SER A 687 44.06 -15.82 43.56
C SER A 687 43.17 -16.76 44.38
N ALA A 688 43.75 -17.52 45.31
CA ALA A 688 42.96 -18.14 46.37
C ALA A 688 42.66 -17.06 47.42
N VAL A 689 41.43 -16.88 47.89
CA VAL A 689 41.18 -16.06 49.08
C VAL A 689 41.44 -16.88 50.32
N ASN A 690 42.16 -16.21 51.21
CA ASN A 690 42.87 -16.82 52.29
C ASN A 690 42.03 -16.94 53.56
N PHE A 691 40.83 -16.34 53.56
CA PHE A 691 39.94 -16.30 54.71
C PHE A 691 38.63 -17.06 54.45
N THR A 692 38.39 -18.09 55.26
CA THR A 692 37.10 -18.77 55.35
C THR A 692 36.50 -18.44 56.72
N PRO A 693 35.34 -17.77 56.79
CA PRO A 693 34.61 -17.63 58.04
C PRO A 693 34.31 -19.02 58.60
N SER A 694 34.59 -19.23 59.89
CA SER A 694 34.52 -20.52 60.58
C SER A 694 33.27 -21.34 60.18
N GLY A 695 33.47 -22.36 59.34
CA GLY A 695 32.43 -23.31 58.92
C GLY A 695 31.95 -23.21 57.46
N ALA A 696 32.37 -22.21 56.67
CA ALA A 696 31.96 -22.09 55.26
C ALA A 696 32.93 -22.84 54.31
N GLY A 697 32.40 -23.76 53.48
CA GLY A 697 33.20 -24.56 52.53
C GLY A 697 33.63 -23.86 51.23
N ASN A 698 33.05 -22.70 50.90
CA ASN A 698 33.26 -21.93 49.67
C ASN A 698 33.60 -20.46 50.04
N TRP A 699 34.66 -19.82 49.52
CA TRP A 699 35.07 -18.46 49.96
C TRP A 699 34.96 -17.34 48.92
N TRP A 700 34.56 -17.64 47.70
CA TRP A 700 33.84 -16.69 46.86
C TRP A 700 32.52 -17.32 46.44
N GLN A 701 31.49 -16.49 46.29
CA GLN A 701 30.22 -16.90 45.72
C GLN A 701 29.69 -15.84 44.78
N ILE A 702 29.05 -16.30 43.71
CA ILE A 702 28.25 -15.50 42.79
C ILE A 702 26.80 -15.91 42.98
N LYS A 703 25.90 -14.93 43.02
CA LYS A 703 24.45 -15.11 42.96
C LYS A 703 23.96 -14.42 41.70
N VAL A 704 23.22 -15.13 40.87
CA VAL A 704 22.65 -14.62 39.61
C VAL A 704 21.14 -14.68 39.72
N GLU A 705 20.46 -13.61 39.35
CA GLU A 705 19.00 -13.53 39.20
C GLU A 705 18.65 -13.78 37.73
N PHE A 706 17.79 -14.78 37.51
CA PHE A 706 17.24 -15.14 36.21
C PHE A 706 15.78 -14.76 36.16
N TYR A 707 15.33 -14.36 34.98
CA TYR A 707 13.94 -14.03 34.67
C TYR A 707 13.56 -14.62 33.32
N GLN A 708 12.32 -15.09 33.20
CA GLN A 708 11.69 -15.41 31.94
C GLN A 708 10.34 -14.72 31.97
N GLU A 709 10.01 -13.98 30.90
CA GLU A 709 8.69 -13.34 30.80
C GLU A 709 7.59 -14.40 30.98
N PRO A 710 6.54 -14.11 31.78
CA PRO A 710 5.37 -14.98 31.90
C PRO A 710 4.79 -15.30 30.51
N GLU A 711 4.03 -16.40 30.40
CA GLU A 711 3.16 -16.51 29.20
C GLU A 711 2.24 -15.29 29.29
N PRO A 712 2.04 -14.52 28.21
CA PRO A 712 0.88 -13.63 28.20
C PRO A 712 -0.32 -14.54 28.47
N GLU A 713 -0.92 -14.43 29.65
CA GLU A 713 -2.16 -15.12 29.96
C GLU A 713 -3.17 -14.58 28.95
N GLY A 714 -3.38 -15.36 27.88
CA GLY A 714 -4.18 -14.93 26.74
C GLY A 714 -5.54 -14.53 27.27
N GLY A 715 -5.85 -13.24 27.17
CA GLY A 715 -7.14 -12.72 27.57
C GLY A 715 -8.23 -13.49 26.85
N GLY A 716 -9.27 -13.86 27.60
CA GLY A 716 -10.39 -14.64 27.10
C GLY A 716 -11.11 -13.95 25.94
N THR A 717 -12.13 -14.61 25.39
CA THR A 717 -13.01 -13.98 24.40
C THR A 717 -13.83 -12.87 25.07
N LEU A 718 -13.85 -11.67 24.51
CA LEU A 718 -14.77 -10.61 24.93
C LEU A 718 -16.19 -10.95 24.47
N GLU A 719 -17.06 -11.30 25.40
CA GLU A 719 -18.44 -11.72 25.14
C GLU A 719 -19.42 -10.54 25.27
N LEU A 720 -19.90 -10.03 24.13
CA LEU A 720 -20.91 -8.98 24.06
C LEU A 720 -22.29 -9.59 23.75
N THR A 721 -23.23 -9.39 24.65
CA THR A 721 -24.61 -9.92 24.53
C THR A 721 -25.71 -8.87 24.64
N ASN A 722 -25.37 -7.64 25.07
CA ASN A 722 -26.33 -6.56 25.27
C ASN A 722 -26.28 -5.53 24.13
N ASN A 723 -27.42 -4.91 23.82
CA ASN A 723 -27.49 -3.83 22.84
C ASN A 723 -26.69 -2.62 23.31
N PHE A 724 -25.96 -1.97 22.39
CA PHE A 724 -25.23 -0.76 22.71
C PHE A 724 -25.12 0.19 21.51
N ASN A 725 -24.75 1.43 21.81
CA ASN A 725 -24.39 2.42 20.80
C ASN A 725 -22.87 2.57 20.80
N LEU A 726 -22.23 2.27 19.67
CA LEU A 726 -20.78 2.15 19.56
C LEU A 726 -20.07 3.44 19.92
N ASN A 727 -20.43 4.59 19.34
CA ASN A 727 -19.77 5.87 19.66
C ASN A 727 -20.13 6.43 21.05
N ASN A 728 -21.18 5.94 21.70
CA ASN A 728 -21.47 6.31 23.10
C ASN A 728 -20.72 5.41 24.09
N THR A 729 -20.62 4.12 23.78
CA THR A 729 -20.05 3.09 24.67
C THR A 729 -18.53 3.02 24.51
N PHE A 730 -18.07 3.12 23.26
CA PHE A 730 -16.68 3.07 22.83
C PHE A 730 -16.41 4.28 21.90
N PRO A 731 -16.34 5.52 22.43
CA PRO A 731 -16.28 6.75 21.63
C PRO A 731 -15.10 6.84 20.66
N ASN A 732 -14.03 6.11 20.94
CA ASN A 732 -12.83 6.05 20.11
C ASN A 732 -12.72 4.75 19.28
N GLY A 733 -13.68 3.84 19.43
CA GLY A 733 -13.66 2.47 18.89
C GLY A 733 -13.47 1.40 19.96
N LEU A 734 -14.04 0.22 19.71
CA LEU A 734 -13.80 -1.01 20.45
C LEU A 734 -12.55 -1.67 19.85
N TYR A 735 -11.47 -1.77 20.62
CA TYR A 735 -10.25 -2.48 20.24
C TYR A 735 -10.02 -3.58 21.27
N TYR A 736 -9.72 -4.79 20.82
CA TYR A 736 -9.53 -5.91 21.72
C TYR A 736 -8.39 -6.83 21.29
N GLY A 737 -7.56 -7.21 22.25
CA GLY A 737 -6.33 -7.96 22.03
C GLY A 737 -6.48 -9.47 21.91
N SER A 738 -7.71 -9.97 21.76
CA SER A 738 -8.05 -11.37 21.59
C SER A 738 -9.34 -11.49 20.78
N ASP A 739 -10.07 -12.59 20.89
CA ASP A 739 -11.32 -12.83 20.18
C ASP A 739 -12.45 -11.92 20.71
N ILE A 740 -13.28 -11.40 19.82
CA ILE A 740 -14.55 -10.72 20.17
C ILE A 740 -15.71 -11.62 19.73
N SER A 741 -16.63 -11.88 20.63
CA SER A 741 -17.90 -12.56 20.34
C SER A 741 -19.07 -11.63 20.58
N MET A 742 -19.90 -11.42 19.56
CA MET A 742 -21.12 -10.65 19.60
C MET A 742 -22.30 -11.58 19.32
N THR A 743 -23.21 -11.71 20.28
CA THR A 743 -24.36 -12.63 20.15
C THR A 743 -25.68 -11.96 20.51
N GLY A 744 -26.65 -11.98 19.59
CA GLY A 744 -28.04 -11.59 19.86
C GLY A 744 -28.29 -10.11 20.07
N LEU A 745 -27.31 -9.25 19.77
CA LEU A 745 -27.35 -7.82 20.07
C LEU A 745 -27.57 -6.91 18.85
N THR A 746 -27.91 -5.65 19.16
CA THR A 746 -27.95 -4.54 18.21
C THR A 746 -26.81 -3.56 18.53
N VAL A 747 -25.92 -3.34 17.56
CA VAL A 747 -24.91 -2.29 17.59
C VAL A 747 -25.39 -1.11 16.75
N SER A 748 -25.61 0.03 17.40
CA SER A 748 -26.00 1.28 16.74
C SER A 748 -24.87 2.30 16.75
N GLY A 749 -24.99 3.38 15.97
CA GLY A 749 -23.97 4.43 15.92
C GLY A 749 -22.90 4.16 14.87
N SER A 750 -21.78 4.87 14.97
CA SER A 750 -20.63 4.76 14.06
C SER A 750 -19.35 4.53 14.85
N GLY A 751 -18.34 3.92 14.25
CA GLY A 751 -17.07 3.70 14.94
C GLY A 751 -16.31 2.49 14.42
N LYS A 752 -15.47 1.92 15.28
CA LYS A 752 -14.55 0.83 14.95
C LYS A 752 -14.72 -0.33 15.92
N ILE A 753 -14.65 -1.56 15.42
CA ILE A 753 -14.62 -2.81 16.21
C ILE A 753 -13.46 -3.64 15.70
N TYR A 754 -12.30 -3.53 16.35
CA TYR A 754 -11.06 -4.13 15.87
C TYR A 754 -10.56 -5.18 16.86
N ALA A 755 -10.07 -6.31 16.36
CA ALA A 755 -9.56 -7.39 17.18
C ALA A 755 -8.26 -7.97 16.63
N THR A 756 -7.32 -8.36 17.48
CA THR A 756 -6.17 -9.18 17.04
C THR A 756 -6.59 -10.64 16.84
N GLY A 757 -7.57 -11.12 17.61
CA GLY A 757 -8.20 -12.42 17.45
C GLY A 757 -9.39 -12.40 16.46
N ASN A 758 -10.16 -13.47 16.46
CA ASN A 758 -11.35 -13.63 15.62
C ASN A 758 -12.49 -12.69 16.07
N ILE A 759 -13.33 -12.28 15.12
CA ILE A 759 -14.58 -11.56 15.43
C ILE A 759 -15.76 -12.43 15.00
N ASN A 760 -16.49 -12.94 15.98
CA ASN A 760 -17.66 -13.80 15.80
C ASN A 760 -18.95 -12.97 16.01
N ILE A 761 -19.79 -12.87 14.99
CA ILE A 761 -21.04 -12.09 14.98
C ILE A 761 -22.21 -13.02 14.70
N THR A 762 -23.06 -13.24 15.69
CA THR A 762 -24.16 -14.23 15.61
C THR A 762 -25.48 -13.64 16.04
N ASN A 763 -26.51 -13.73 15.18
CA ASN A 763 -27.85 -13.18 15.44
C ASN A 763 -27.86 -11.68 15.78
N CYS A 764 -26.95 -10.89 15.19
CA CYS A 764 -26.81 -9.46 15.48
C CYS A 764 -27.41 -8.55 14.42
N THR A 765 -27.73 -7.32 14.81
CA THR A 765 -28.02 -6.20 13.90
C THR A 765 -26.99 -5.09 14.12
N ILE A 766 -26.16 -4.81 13.12
CA ILE A 766 -25.11 -3.77 13.19
C ILE A 766 -25.44 -2.69 12.16
N THR A 767 -25.54 -1.42 12.60
CA THR A 767 -25.83 -0.30 11.70
C THR A 767 -24.66 0.02 10.75
N GLY A 768 -24.92 0.88 9.75
CA GLY A 768 -23.85 1.40 8.90
C GLY A 768 -22.93 2.39 9.63
N GLY A 769 -21.82 2.75 9.00
CA GLY A 769 -20.81 3.65 9.57
C GLY A 769 -19.87 2.96 10.56
N ILE A 770 -19.81 1.62 10.54
CA ILE A 770 -18.99 0.81 11.43
C ILE A 770 -17.93 0.07 10.62
N GLU A 771 -16.67 0.24 11.02
CA GLU A 771 -15.51 -0.50 10.54
C GLU A 771 -15.26 -1.69 11.46
N ILE A 772 -15.14 -2.90 10.91
CA ILE A 772 -14.85 -4.13 11.65
C ILE A 772 -13.57 -4.71 11.05
N ALA A 773 -12.51 -4.80 11.85
CA ALA A 773 -11.20 -5.23 11.37
C ALA A 773 -10.61 -6.32 12.26
N SER A 774 -9.97 -7.34 11.69
CA SER A 774 -9.38 -8.43 12.48
C SER A 774 -8.07 -8.94 11.89
N ASN A 775 -7.09 -9.27 12.74
CA ASN A 775 -5.95 -10.09 12.30
C ASN A 775 -6.36 -11.58 12.13
N GLY A 776 -7.32 -12.05 12.92
CA GLY A 776 -7.98 -13.36 12.77
C GLY A 776 -9.13 -13.36 11.77
N GLU A 777 -10.00 -14.35 11.89
CA GLU A 777 -11.18 -14.53 11.03
C GLU A 777 -12.34 -13.60 11.44
N ILE A 778 -13.16 -13.21 10.45
CA ILE A 778 -14.47 -12.59 10.70
C ILE A 778 -15.56 -13.61 10.34
N ASN A 779 -16.31 -14.04 11.35
CA ASN A 779 -17.36 -15.05 11.21
C ASN A 779 -18.73 -14.42 11.48
N ILE A 780 -19.58 -14.36 10.46
CA ILE A 780 -20.90 -13.69 10.51
C ILE A 780 -21.99 -14.73 10.25
N SER A 781 -22.85 -14.96 11.24
CA SER A 781 -23.96 -15.92 11.15
C SER A 781 -25.30 -15.28 11.52
N ASN A 782 -26.33 -15.53 10.71
CA ASN A 782 -27.71 -15.09 10.92
C ASN A 782 -27.87 -13.60 11.31
N SER A 783 -27.01 -12.74 10.75
CA SER A 783 -26.88 -11.34 11.19
C SER A 783 -27.17 -10.35 10.05
N THR A 784 -27.50 -9.11 10.41
CA THR A 784 -27.70 -8.00 9.46
C THR A 784 -26.70 -6.88 9.75
N LEU A 785 -25.81 -6.60 8.80
CA LEU A 785 -24.76 -5.59 8.90
C LEU A 785 -24.96 -4.54 7.80
N GLY A 786 -25.10 -3.28 8.19
CA GLY A 786 -25.36 -2.16 7.29
C GLY A 786 -26.79 -2.12 6.76
N SER A 787 -27.21 -0.95 6.28
CA SER A 787 -28.58 -0.73 5.77
C SER A 787 -28.65 -0.68 4.24
N ASN A 788 -27.70 0.01 3.61
CA ASN A 788 -27.54 0.11 2.16
C ASN A 788 -26.10 0.52 1.81
N VAL A 789 -25.80 0.62 0.51
CA VAL A 789 -24.46 0.91 -0.02
C VAL A 789 -24.36 2.29 -0.68
N ASN A 790 -25.32 3.18 -0.45
CA ASN A 790 -25.36 4.50 -1.10
C ASN A 790 -24.43 5.52 -0.42
N SER A 791 -23.95 5.22 0.79
CA SER A 791 -22.96 6.02 1.53
C SER A 791 -22.20 5.15 2.53
N MET A 792 -21.03 5.62 2.95
CA MET A 792 -20.27 4.96 4.03
C MET A 792 -20.99 4.96 5.37
N ALA A 793 -21.80 5.98 5.66
CA ALA A 793 -22.62 6.03 6.88
C ALA A 793 -23.71 4.93 6.94
N ASN A 794 -24.10 4.37 5.80
CA ASN A 794 -25.07 3.29 5.71
C ASN A 794 -24.43 1.90 5.53
N SER A 795 -23.14 1.87 5.21
CA SER A 795 -22.37 0.68 4.88
C SER A 795 -21.52 0.23 6.06
N VAL A 796 -21.21 -1.06 6.15
CA VAL A 796 -20.11 -1.53 7.00
C VAL A 796 -18.81 -1.65 6.20
N VAL A 797 -17.67 -1.62 6.88
CA VAL A 797 -16.38 -1.99 6.28
C VAL A 797 -15.86 -3.20 7.03
N LEU A 798 -15.55 -4.27 6.31
CA LEU A 798 -14.97 -5.49 6.88
C LEU A 798 -13.55 -5.64 6.36
N PHE A 799 -12.57 -5.76 7.25
CA PHE A 799 -11.18 -6.05 6.93
C PHE A 799 -10.68 -7.25 7.73
N THR A 800 -10.03 -8.21 7.11
CA THR A 800 -9.48 -9.36 7.83
C THR A 800 -8.20 -9.88 7.20
N LYS A 801 -7.25 -10.31 8.03
CA LYS A 801 -6.07 -11.09 7.62
C LYS A 801 -6.26 -12.61 7.77
N GLY A 802 -7.22 -13.08 8.56
CA GLY A 802 -7.46 -14.51 8.83
C GLY A 802 -8.49 -15.19 7.91
N GLY A 803 -9.39 -14.44 7.28
CA GLY A 803 -10.43 -14.97 6.40
C GLY A 803 -11.83 -14.54 6.81
N ILE A 804 -12.82 -14.78 5.95
CA ILE A 804 -14.20 -14.36 6.24
C ILE A 804 -15.25 -15.43 5.88
N SER A 805 -16.17 -15.67 6.81
CA SER A 805 -17.31 -16.56 6.64
C SER A 805 -18.63 -15.80 6.87
N ILE A 806 -19.55 -15.87 5.91
CA ILE A 806 -20.86 -15.20 5.97
C ILE A 806 -21.96 -16.22 5.69
N SER A 807 -22.73 -16.58 6.71
CA SER A 807 -23.79 -17.58 6.61
C SER A 807 -25.14 -17.04 7.10
N GLY A 808 -26.23 -17.27 6.35
CA GLY A 808 -27.57 -16.82 6.74
C GLY A 808 -27.73 -15.31 6.94
N SER A 809 -26.84 -14.48 6.37
CA SER A 809 -26.67 -13.10 6.79
C SER A 809 -26.90 -12.08 5.68
N ASN A 810 -27.30 -10.87 6.07
CA ASN A 810 -27.41 -9.71 5.19
C ASN A 810 -26.24 -8.76 5.46
N VAL A 811 -25.30 -8.62 4.52
CA VAL A 811 -24.16 -7.70 4.67
C VAL A 811 -24.24 -6.61 3.59
N ARG A 812 -24.10 -5.34 3.97
CA ARG A 812 -24.14 -4.17 3.08
C ARG A 812 -22.88 -3.34 3.29
N GLY A 813 -21.92 -3.42 2.39
CA GLY A 813 -20.68 -2.68 2.60
C GLY A 813 -19.49 -3.05 1.70
N LEU A 814 -18.32 -2.67 2.19
CA LEU A 814 -17.02 -2.95 1.59
C LEU A 814 -16.37 -4.09 2.37
N ILE A 815 -15.98 -5.16 1.67
CA ILE A 815 -15.30 -6.32 2.24
C ILE A 815 -13.89 -6.39 1.63
N LEU A 816 -12.87 -6.33 2.48
CA LEU A 816 -11.45 -6.42 2.15
C LEU A 816 -10.87 -7.65 2.85
N ASN A 817 -10.83 -8.78 2.14
CA ASN A 817 -10.31 -10.02 2.69
C ASN A 817 -8.86 -10.27 2.22
N GLN A 818 -7.91 -10.26 3.15
CA GLN A 818 -6.52 -10.65 2.92
C GLN A 818 -6.26 -12.10 3.32
N GLY A 819 -7.21 -12.76 3.99
CA GLY A 819 -7.06 -14.12 4.46
C GLY A 819 -7.16 -15.19 3.37
N PRO A 820 -6.75 -16.41 3.69
CA PRO A 820 -6.68 -17.53 2.73
C PRO A 820 -8.04 -17.96 2.19
N ASP A 821 -9.12 -17.72 2.94
CA ASP A 821 -10.45 -18.21 2.61
C ASP A 821 -11.54 -17.14 2.68
N LEU A 822 -12.50 -17.23 1.76
CA LEU A 822 -13.76 -16.49 1.76
C LEU A 822 -14.92 -17.45 1.50
N THR A 823 -15.88 -17.52 2.42
CA THR A 823 -17.10 -18.34 2.26
C THR A 823 -18.36 -17.50 2.45
N ILE A 824 -19.28 -17.56 1.48
CA ILE A 824 -20.63 -17.01 1.60
C ILE A 824 -21.63 -18.14 1.38
N SER A 825 -22.51 -18.37 2.35
CA SER A 825 -23.43 -19.51 2.35
C SER A 825 -24.79 -19.22 3.00
N GLY A 826 -25.67 -20.23 3.01
CA GLY A 826 -26.84 -20.25 3.86
C GLY A 826 -27.92 -19.24 3.49
N SER A 827 -28.13 -18.95 2.19
CA SER A 827 -29.05 -17.90 1.73
C SER A 827 -28.62 -16.48 2.13
N SER A 828 -27.33 -16.27 2.39
CA SER A 828 -26.79 -14.93 2.61
C SER A 828 -27.02 -14.00 1.42
N ASN A 829 -27.26 -12.73 1.72
CA ASN A 829 -27.39 -11.65 0.75
C ASN A 829 -26.31 -10.60 1.05
N VAL A 830 -25.33 -10.45 0.17
CA VAL A 830 -24.26 -9.45 0.30
C VAL A 830 -24.47 -8.36 -0.75
N LYS A 831 -24.41 -7.09 -0.36
CA LYS A 831 -24.42 -5.97 -1.31
C LYS A 831 -23.22 -5.06 -1.10
N GLY A 832 -22.63 -4.60 -2.20
CA GLY A 832 -21.48 -3.71 -2.21
C GLY A 832 -20.26 -4.33 -2.86
N ALA A 833 -19.08 -3.95 -2.38
CA ALA A 833 -17.80 -4.33 -2.98
C ALA A 833 -17.15 -5.46 -2.17
N LEU A 834 -16.83 -6.56 -2.85
CA LEU A 834 -16.09 -7.68 -2.28
C LEU A 834 -14.74 -7.78 -2.99
N TYR A 835 -13.67 -7.54 -2.24
CA TYR A 835 -12.30 -7.69 -2.66
C TYR A 835 -11.64 -8.80 -1.83
N THR A 836 -11.05 -9.78 -2.49
CA THR A 836 -10.45 -10.93 -1.80
C THR A 836 -9.15 -11.39 -2.44
N CYS A 837 -8.16 -11.63 -1.58
CA CYS A 837 -6.89 -12.28 -1.93
C CYS A 837 -6.89 -13.77 -1.58
N SER A 838 -8.04 -14.33 -1.20
CA SER A 838 -8.18 -15.74 -0.81
C SER A 838 -7.87 -16.69 -1.95
N THR A 839 -7.07 -17.72 -1.64
CA THR A 839 -6.86 -18.86 -2.53
C THR A 839 -8.14 -19.65 -2.74
N THR A 840 -9.06 -19.61 -1.76
CA THR A 840 -10.39 -20.23 -1.87
C THR A 840 -11.48 -19.17 -1.70
N THR A 841 -12.30 -18.96 -2.73
CA THR A 841 -13.49 -18.11 -2.63
C THR A 841 -14.72 -18.89 -3.03
N ASN A 842 -15.57 -19.24 -2.07
CA ASN A 842 -16.76 -20.08 -2.28
C ASN A 842 -18.04 -19.29 -1.99
N ILE A 843 -18.95 -19.21 -2.95
CA ILE A 843 -20.27 -18.58 -2.79
C ILE A 843 -21.33 -19.62 -3.14
N SER A 844 -22.03 -20.11 -2.12
CA SER A 844 -23.00 -21.21 -2.24
C SER A 844 -24.40 -20.82 -1.78
N SER A 845 -25.41 -21.09 -2.61
CA SER A 845 -26.81 -20.80 -2.28
C SER A 845 -27.05 -19.37 -1.77
N SER A 846 -26.38 -18.39 -2.36
CA SER A 846 -26.37 -17.00 -1.88
C SER A 846 -26.46 -15.98 -3.01
N THR A 847 -26.75 -14.73 -2.66
CA THR A 847 -26.83 -13.62 -3.62
C THR A 847 -25.82 -12.53 -3.28
N VAL A 848 -25.03 -12.11 -4.27
CA VAL A 848 -24.20 -10.90 -4.20
C VAL A 848 -24.76 -9.85 -5.15
N THR A 849 -24.91 -8.60 -4.72
CA THR A 849 -25.33 -7.47 -5.56
C THR A 849 -24.33 -6.32 -5.47
N GLY A 850 -23.57 -6.08 -6.54
CA GLY A 850 -22.42 -5.19 -6.55
C GLY A 850 -21.31 -5.80 -7.40
N SER A 851 -20.09 -5.85 -6.87
CA SER A 851 -18.91 -6.34 -7.58
C SER A 851 -18.10 -7.30 -6.71
N VAL A 852 -17.58 -8.36 -7.33
CA VAL A 852 -16.73 -9.38 -6.70
C VAL A 852 -15.41 -9.40 -7.46
N VAL A 853 -14.32 -9.05 -6.78
CA VAL A 853 -12.96 -9.05 -7.31
C VAL A 853 -12.14 -10.03 -6.49
N SER A 854 -11.77 -11.15 -7.10
CA SER A 854 -11.00 -12.22 -6.45
C SER A 854 -9.71 -12.47 -7.19
N LYS A 855 -8.59 -12.51 -6.46
CA LYS A 855 -7.26 -12.75 -7.02
C LYS A 855 -7.14 -14.14 -7.64
N TYR A 856 -7.74 -15.15 -7.00
CA TYR A 856 -7.60 -16.56 -7.38
C TYR A 856 -8.92 -17.17 -7.90
N GLY A 857 -9.87 -16.32 -8.29
CA GLY A 857 -11.16 -16.76 -8.85
C GLY A 857 -12.24 -17.04 -7.80
N VAL A 858 -13.44 -17.40 -8.25
CA VAL A 858 -14.63 -17.57 -7.41
C VAL A 858 -15.40 -18.82 -7.80
N ASN A 859 -15.61 -19.73 -6.86
CA ASN A 859 -16.50 -20.87 -7.02
C ASN A 859 -17.93 -20.47 -6.71
N LEU A 860 -18.79 -20.51 -7.72
CA LEU A 860 -20.22 -20.26 -7.60
C LEU A 860 -20.98 -21.59 -7.60
N ASN A 861 -21.85 -21.81 -6.60
CA ASN A 861 -22.71 -22.98 -6.53
C ASN A 861 -24.14 -22.56 -6.17
N ASN A 862 -25.09 -22.70 -7.10
CA ASN A 862 -26.49 -22.27 -6.91
C ASN A 862 -26.63 -20.82 -6.37
N SER A 863 -25.71 -19.95 -6.79
CA SER A 863 -25.61 -18.56 -6.33
C SER A 863 -25.88 -17.58 -7.46
N THR A 864 -26.24 -16.35 -7.10
CA THR A 864 -26.48 -15.27 -8.06
C THR A 864 -25.57 -14.07 -7.78
N ILE A 865 -24.89 -13.55 -8.80
CA ILE A 865 -24.22 -12.25 -8.76
C ILE A 865 -25.02 -11.28 -9.62
N ASN A 866 -25.41 -10.13 -9.06
CA ASN A 866 -26.09 -9.05 -9.76
C ASN A 866 -25.22 -7.80 -9.77
N LYS A 867 -25.24 -7.03 -10.87
CA LYS A 867 -24.68 -5.69 -10.86
C LYS A 867 -25.41 -4.79 -9.86
N GLY A 868 -24.70 -3.92 -9.17
CA GLY A 868 -25.28 -3.02 -8.17
C GLY A 868 -24.38 -1.87 -7.77
N SER A 869 -24.93 -0.98 -6.96
CA SER A 869 -24.19 0.10 -6.30
C SER A 869 -23.12 -0.44 -5.34
N LEU A 870 -22.08 0.35 -5.13
CA LEU A 870 -20.98 0.09 -4.19
C LEU A 870 -20.89 1.27 -3.21
N PRO A 871 -20.41 1.07 -1.96
CA PRO A 871 -20.17 2.17 -1.04
C PRO A 871 -19.15 3.15 -1.63
N PRO A 872 -19.43 4.45 -1.75
CA PRO A 872 -18.47 5.41 -2.29
C PRO A 872 -17.28 5.59 -1.34
N THR A 873 -16.06 5.28 -1.81
CA THR A 873 -14.81 5.32 -1.03
C THR A 873 -13.94 6.55 -1.29
N PHE A 874 -14.49 7.59 -1.93
CA PHE A 874 -13.75 8.81 -2.23
C PHE A 874 -13.14 9.46 -0.98
N GLY A 875 -11.84 9.80 -1.05
CA GLY A 875 -11.13 10.56 -0.03
C GLY A 875 -10.89 9.82 1.29
N LEU A 876 -11.14 8.50 1.35
CA LEU A 876 -10.84 7.69 2.52
C LEU A 876 -9.36 7.30 2.57
N SER A 877 -8.83 7.10 3.78
CA SER A 877 -7.45 6.65 4.00
C SER A 877 -7.20 5.18 3.64
N PHE A 878 -8.24 4.48 3.19
CA PHE A 878 -8.25 3.06 2.83
C PHE A 878 -9.15 2.83 1.62
N GLY A 879 -9.07 1.63 1.04
CA GLY A 879 -9.87 1.27 -0.13
C GLY A 879 -9.05 1.37 -1.40
N PHE A 880 -9.52 2.11 -2.41
CA PHE A 880 -8.89 2.13 -3.73
C PHE A 880 -8.73 3.55 -4.26
N GLU A 881 -7.78 3.71 -5.17
CA GLU A 881 -7.64 4.94 -5.95
C GLU A 881 -8.81 5.08 -6.94
N PRO A 882 -9.39 6.29 -7.08
CA PRO A 882 -10.45 6.53 -8.03
C PRO A 882 -9.92 6.54 -9.45
N MET A 883 -10.80 6.28 -10.40
CA MET A 883 -10.49 6.35 -11.82
C MET A 883 -11.49 7.21 -12.58
N ILE A 884 -11.08 7.74 -13.73
CA ILE A 884 -12.00 8.27 -14.73
C ILE A 884 -12.62 7.10 -15.47
N ILE A 885 -13.95 7.10 -15.60
CA ILE A 885 -14.67 6.05 -16.33
C ILE A 885 -14.39 6.22 -17.83
N PRO A 886 -13.80 5.21 -18.51
CA PRO A 886 -13.54 5.27 -19.94
C PRO A 886 -14.82 5.51 -20.75
N GLY A 887 -14.71 6.31 -21.82
CA GLY A 887 -15.84 6.63 -22.68
C GLY A 887 -16.92 7.51 -22.04
N SER A 888 -16.72 7.98 -20.81
CA SER A 888 -17.67 8.86 -20.11
C SER A 888 -17.58 10.33 -20.52
N TYR A 889 -16.65 10.71 -21.41
CA TYR A 889 -16.60 12.07 -21.94
C TYR A 889 -17.87 12.36 -22.76
N LEU A 890 -18.53 13.47 -22.43
CA LEU A 890 -19.66 13.99 -23.20
C LEU A 890 -19.54 15.50 -23.34
N GLU A 891 -19.78 15.99 -24.54
CA GLU A 891 -19.99 17.40 -24.84
C GLU A 891 -21.47 17.62 -25.16
N TYR A 892 -22.09 18.62 -24.54
CA TYR A 892 -23.54 18.83 -24.61
C TYR A 892 -23.98 20.30 -24.50
#